data_AF-A0A976E9K6-F1
#
_entry.id   AF-A0A976E9K6-F1
#
_cell.length_a   1.000
_cell.length_b   1.000
_cell.length_c   1.000
_cell.angle_alpha   90.00
_cell.angle_beta   90.00
_cell.angle_gamma   90.00
#
_symmetry.space_group_name_H-M   'P 1'
#
loop_
_entity.id
_entity.type
_entity.pdbx_description
1 polymer ?
#
loop_
_entity_poly.entity_id
_entity_poly.type
_entity_poly.pdbx_seq_one_letter_code
_entity_poly.pdbx_strand_id
1 'polypeptide(L)'
;MKATTQYLLLALLLLGIFGQTTAQTTDKYPNEKVYLHTDRLEYVVGDTIWYKAYLVEGRNHSLRSLSRVLYVSLFNEQGKALLENKLLLTDGTVAGQLALPDSLAGSTVQLVAHTNWMRNQPADFYFRRNLKIWQKSSLATVAPQKTLSNAVADLQFFPESGNLVAGLSSRVAFKATNAAGLGCAATGTLTDENGEVLLEFQSQHLGMGVFTFMPQPNKQYVAQITINGQAQRYNLPKALPQGYVMSVDNVINKKNIRVAISTNTPATGQLHLFAHLRGQLCFEAYLDASKTTHSLLIPQDTIKQQGIVHLTLFDAQSRPLCERLLFVNGGAAPQLVLKTARQRLHPTDSVTVEMQLDSAKTLINAAELSVTVVNTAQTTPNSPAIADIRSYLLLTSDLKGYIEQPNFYFDAQQKRAPLYLDYLLMTHGWRRFEWREILSDTTQKADYAIERSRTITGRILRENGSAFGNTKFKLIFKSPSDIFPVLLKTDKVGAFKIADFDIKGEYVVTAVEDGINQRPSQLVFDEPSAGASSAVLPNPAAAAETPPNPNLIANDLRWQNLLKGWEGGITLQEVKIKTQKSDPMKNDARRIMYGGQPDRTVLVDDNLAANFAGQSVLMMVTSRVPSVSLVKLGNGADPSPDYGIQIRGRAGILMLDGVQVTPSIVSSLNPFEIDRIDVLTDQAAVMGVAGGGGVINILTKRGPGSGSAKKSKSGTVMGYEISRVFFVPNYKVSPELMQMDSPPTLYWNPRVRVQNGKAFVQFTTAKLPAQYAVWVEGLTTAGTPVTGALTIQTKR
;
A
#
# COMPACT_ATOMS: atom_id res chain seq x y z
N MET A 1 45.60 -32.89 22.50
CA MET A 1 45.65 -32.12 21.24
C MET A 1 44.67 -32.60 20.17
N LYS A 2 44.46 -33.92 19.93
CA LYS A 2 43.50 -34.38 18.90
C LYS A 2 42.01 -34.16 19.23
N ALA A 3 41.61 -34.22 20.50
CA ALA A 3 40.21 -34.01 20.91
C ALA A 3 39.77 -32.53 20.78
N THR A 4 40.65 -31.58 21.12
CA THR A 4 40.37 -30.14 21.07
C THR A 4 40.15 -29.64 19.64
N THR A 5 40.88 -30.19 18.67
CA THR A 5 40.72 -29.90 17.24
C THR A 5 39.42 -30.48 16.68
N GLN A 6 38.95 -31.61 17.21
CA GLN A 6 37.69 -32.25 16.80
C GLN A 6 36.46 -31.47 17.32
N TYR A 7 36.50 -30.93 18.54
CA TYR A 7 35.46 -30.03 19.05
C TYR A 7 35.47 -28.65 18.37
N LEU A 8 36.65 -28.13 18.00
CA LEU A 8 36.74 -26.88 17.22
C LEU A 8 36.17 -27.05 15.81
N LEU A 9 36.43 -28.19 15.15
CA LEU A 9 35.85 -28.53 13.85
C LEU A 9 34.35 -28.80 13.94
N LEU A 10 33.85 -29.45 15.01
CA LEU A 10 32.42 -29.65 15.22
C LEU A 10 31.70 -28.34 15.55
N ALA A 11 32.33 -27.45 16.33
CA ALA A 11 31.83 -26.11 16.61
C ALA A 11 31.85 -25.22 15.35
N LEU A 12 32.89 -25.30 14.52
CA LEU A 12 32.94 -24.64 13.21
C LEU A 12 31.92 -25.20 12.22
N LEU A 13 31.62 -26.51 12.27
CA LEU A 13 30.55 -27.13 11.47
C LEU A 13 29.16 -26.69 11.96
N LEU A 14 28.95 -26.62 13.27
CA LEU A 14 27.72 -26.09 13.87
C LEU A 14 27.55 -24.58 13.62
N LEU A 15 28.64 -23.79 13.62
CA LEU A 15 28.66 -22.36 13.27
C LEU A 15 28.36 -22.13 11.78
N GLY A 16 28.91 -22.99 10.91
CA GLY A 16 28.55 -23.05 9.50
C GLY A 16 27.07 -23.36 9.32
N ILE A 17 26.53 -24.29 10.11
CA ILE A 17 25.10 -24.62 10.11
C ILE A 17 24.26 -23.47 10.67
N PHE A 18 24.64 -22.75 11.73
CA PHE A 18 23.85 -21.62 12.28
C PHE A 18 23.83 -20.40 11.35
N GLY A 19 24.98 -20.04 10.77
CA GLY A 19 25.07 -18.98 9.75
C GLY A 19 24.40 -19.38 8.44
N GLN A 20 24.48 -20.65 8.05
CA GLN A 20 23.79 -21.17 6.87
C GLN A 20 22.31 -21.44 7.11
N THR A 21 21.81 -21.86 8.27
CA THR A 21 20.38 -22.10 8.50
C THR A 21 19.67 -20.78 8.74
N THR A 22 20.26 -19.80 9.42
CA THR A 22 19.66 -18.44 9.44
C THR A 22 19.72 -17.81 8.06
N ALA A 23 20.83 -17.88 7.32
CA ALA A 23 20.87 -17.37 5.94
C ALA A 23 19.95 -18.16 4.98
N GLN A 24 19.94 -19.51 5.01
CA GLN A 24 19.15 -20.38 4.13
C GLN A 24 17.65 -20.36 4.48
N THR A 25 17.27 -20.32 5.76
CA THR A 25 15.85 -20.21 6.16
C THR A 25 15.31 -18.83 5.79
N THR A 26 16.12 -17.78 5.95
CA THR A 26 15.71 -16.42 5.59
C THR A 26 15.80 -16.18 4.07
N ASP A 27 16.66 -16.89 3.32
CA ASP A 27 16.72 -16.86 1.85
C ASP A 27 15.54 -17.64 1.23
N LYS A 28 15.01 -18.62 1.96
CA LYS A 28 13.78 -19.34 1.62
C LYS A 28 12.53 -18.54 1.95
N TYR A 29 12.59 -17.64 2.94
CA TYR A 29 11.49 -16.78 3.37
C TYR A 29 11.94 -15.32 3.59
N PRO A 30 12.04 -14.48 2.54
CA PRO A 30 12.53 -13.11 2.69
C PRO A 30 11.52 -12.25 3.44
N ASN A 31 11.99 -11.46 4.40
CA ASN A 31 11.17 -10.45 5.05
C ASN A 31 10.96 -9.28 4.08
N GLU A 32 9.76 -8.72 4.07
CA GLU A 32 9.41 -7.55 3.26
C GLU A 32 8.87 -6.45 4.17
N LYS A 33 9.15 -5.20 3.84
CA LYS A 33 8.54 -4.03 4.50
C LYS A 33 7.92 -3.11 3.45
N VAL A 34 6.76 -2.58 3.77
CA VAL A 34 6.10 -1.55 2.96
C VAL A 34 6.14 -0.23 3.70
N TYR A 35 6.33 0.88 2.99
CA TYR A 35 6.12 2.22 3.50
C TYR A 35 5.29 3.03 2.50
N LEU A 36 4.33 3.83 2.97
CA LEU A 36 3.62 4.81 2.13
C LEU A 36 4.02 6.23 2.52
N HIS A 37 4.40 7.07 1.56
CA HIS A 37 4.40 8.53 1.71
C HIS A 37 3.09 9.07 1.15
N THR A 38 2.33 9.82 1.96
CA THR A 38 1.06 10.43 1.57
C THR A 38 1.25 11.93 1.33
N ASP A 39 0.42 12.56 0.50
CA ASP A 39 0.51 14.01 0.25
C ASP A 39 0.28 14.83 1.52
N ARG A 40 -0.62 14.34 2.40
CA ARG A 40 -0.94 14.92 3.71
C ARG A 40 -1.47 13.86 4.68
N LEU A 41 -1.92 14.32 5.86
CA LEU A 41 -2.37 13.47 6.97
C LEU A 41 -3.82 13.76 7.41
N GLU A 42 -4.39 14.84 6.91
CA GLU A 42 -5.75 15.28 7.21
C GLU A 42 -6.49 15.56 5.90
N TYR A 43 -7.73 15.08 5.79
CA TYR A 43 -8.55 15.14 4.59
C TYR A 43 -9.99 15.49 4.96
N VAL A 44 -10.77 15.93 3.98
CA VAL A 44 -12.23 16.05 4.11
C VAL A 44 -12.90 14.91 3.33
N VAL A 45 -14.11 14.49 3.72
CA VAL A 45 -14.90 13.57 2.87
C VAL A 45 -15.07 14.13 1.45
N GLY A 46 -15.07 13.25 0.44
CA GLY A 46 -15.09 13.64 -0.98
C GLY A 46 -13.71 13.92 -1.59
N ASP A 47 -12.66 13.92 -0.77
CA ASP A 47 -11.29 14.22 -1.18
C ASP A 47 -10.52 12.97 -1.67
N THR A 48 -9.28 13.13 -2.14
CA THR A 48 -8.42 12.03 -2.59
C THR A 48 -7.13 11.98 -1.77
N ILE A 49 -6.86 10.82 -1.18
CA ILE A 49 -5.57 10.51 -0.56
C ILE A 49 -4.60 10.13 -1.67
N TRP A 50 -3.52 10.89 -1.85
CA TRP A 50 -2.46 10.55 -2.81
C TRP A 50 -1.29 9.93 -2.06
N TYR A 51 -0.71 8.86 -2.62
CA TYR A 51 0.43 8.20 -1.99
C TYR A 51 1.41 7.58 -2.98
N LYS A 52 2.63 7.39 -2.49
CA LYS A 52 3.65 6.55 -3.10
C LYS A 52 4.01 5.43 -2.14
N ALA A 53 3.99 4.20 -2.64
CA ALA A 53 4.45 3.03 -1.93
C ALA A 53 5.91 2.72 -2.25
N TYR A 54 6.63 2.27 -1.21
CA TYR A 54 7.97 1.71 -1.27
C TYR A 54 7.91 0.31 -0.64
N LEU A 55 8.10 -0.73 -1.44
CA LEU A 55 8.27 -2.10 -0.99
C LEU A 55 9.76 -2.43 -0.99
N VAL A 56 10.28 -2.81 0.17
CA VAL A 56 11.71 -3.11 0.35
C VAL A 56 11.93 -4.50 0.91
N GLU A 57 13.09 -5.06 0.59
CA GLU A 57 13.63 -6.25 1.26
C GLU A 57 14.00 -5.90 2.71
N GLY A 58 13.68 -6.79 3.65
CA GLY A 58 13.72 -6.51 5.08
C GLY A 58 15.12 -6.45 5.71
N ARG A 59 16.17 -6.98 5.08
CA ARG A 59 17.54 -6.94 5.62
C ARG A 59 18.25 -5.64 5.23
N ASN A 60 18.27 -5.31 3.94
CA ASN A 60 19.05 -4.19 3.41
C ASN A 60 18.21 -3.00 2.93
N HIS A 61 16.88 -3.08 3.02
CA HIS A 61 15.94 -2.06 2.56
C HIS A 61 16.06 -1.72 1.06
N SER A 62 16.64 -2.60 0.25
CA SER A 62 16.67 -2.39 -1.20
C SER A 62 15.27 -2.52 -1.78
N LEU A 63 15.00 -1.77 -2.85
CA LEU A 63 13.74 -1.82 -3.61
C LEU A 63 13.56 -3.13 -4.41
N ARG A 64 14.49 -4.09 -4.31
CA ARG A 64 14.45 -5.37 -5.04
C ARG A 64 13.69 -6.45 -4.25
N SER A 65 12.46 -6.13 -3.85
CA SER A 65 11.59 -7.10 -3.20
C SER A 65 11.03 -8.15 -4.18
N LEU A 66 10.65 -9.33 -3.70
CA LEU A 66 10.17 -10.43 -4.54
C LEU A 66 8.69 -10.28 -4.91
N SER A 67 7.88 -9.74 -4.01
CA SER A 67 6.47 -9.43 -4.30
C SER A 67 6.35 -8.24 -5.24
N ARG A 68 5.36 -8.30 -6.14
CA ARG A 68 5.01 -7.21 -7.07
C ARG A 68 3.59 -6.73 -6.89
N VAL A 69 2.80 -7.38 -6.04
CA VAL A 69 1.41 -7.02 -5.78
C VAL A 69 1.29 -6.44 -4.38
N LEU A 70 0.73 -5.24 -4.29
CA LEU A 70 0.50 -4.50 -3.06
C LEU A 70 -0.99 -4.31 -2.81
N TYR A 71 -1.41 -4.53 -1.57
CA TYR A 71 -2.75 -4.20 -1.09
C TYR A 71 -2.64 -2.95 -0.22
N VAL A 72 -3.46 -1.94 -0.51
CA VAL A 72 -3.56 -0.71 0.28
C VAL A 72 -5.02 -0.48 0.63
N SER A 73 -5.35 -0.58 1.91
CA SER A 73 -6.73 -0.55 2.38
C SER A 73 -6.92 0.52 3.46
N LEU A 74 -8.11 1.12 3.49
CA LEU A 74 -8.51 2.11 4.48
C LEU A 74 -9.47 1.44 5.46
N PHE A 75 -9.12 1.38 6.74
CA PHE A 75 -9.97 0.79 7.78
C PHE A 75 -10.59 1.86 8.68
N ASN A 76 -11.84 1.66 9.10
CA ASN A 76 -12.44 2.47 10.17
C ASN A 76 -11.92 2.03 11.55
N GLU A 77 -12.31 2.74 12.61
CA GLU A 77 -11.91 2.43 13.99
C GLU A 77 -12.37 1.04 14.48
N GLN A 78 -13.42 0.47 13.87
CA GLN A 78 -13.92 -0.87 14.17
C GLN A 78 -13.20 -1.98 13.39
N GLY A 79 -12.22 -1.65 12.54
CA GLY A 79 -11.48 -2.63 11.72
C GLY A 79 -12.23 -3.16 10.51
N LYS A 80 -13.27 -2.46 10.07
CA LYS A 80 -13.92 -2.71 8.78
C LYS A 80 -13.15 -1.98 7.68
N ALA A 81 -12.76 -2.71 6.63
CA ALA A 81 -12.24 -2.12 5.40
C ALA A 81 -13.33 -1.28 4.72
N LEU A 82 -13.01 -0.01 4.47
CA LEU A 82 -13.85 0.99 3.81
C LEU A 82 -13.54 1.05 2.32
N LEU A 83 -12.26 1.01 1.97
CA LEU A 83 -11.74 1.06 0.60
C LEU A 83 -10.52 0.15 0.52
N GLU A 84 -10.24 -0.39 -0.67
CA GLU A 84 -9.04 -1.19 -0.94
C GLU A 84 -8.58 -1.02 -2.38
N ASN A 85 -7.28 -0.81 -2.56
CA ASN A 85 -6.62 -0.85 -3.85
C ASN A 85 -5.69 -2.06 -3.92
N LYS A 86 -5.69 -2.72 -5.07
CA LYS A 86 -4.66 -3.68 -5.46
C LYS A 86 -3.76 -3.02 -6.51
N LEU A 87 -2.47 -2.88 -6.23
CA LEU A 87 -1.52 -2.19 -7.10
C LEU A 87 -0.41 -3.13 -7.58
N LEU A 88 0.02 -2.95 -8.82
CA LEU A 88 1.21 -3.60 -9.37
C LEU A 88 2.43 -2.69 -9.20
N LEU A 89 3.44 -3.18 -8.49
CA LEU A 89 4.71 -2.52 -8.26
C LEU A 89 5.64 -2.66 -9.47
N THR A 90 6.38 -1.60 -9.74
CA THR A 90 7.51 -1.58 -10.68
C THR A 90 8.75 -1.10 -9.92
N ASP A 91 9.83 -1.89 -9.94
CA ASP A 91 11.08 -1.59 -9.22
C ASP A 91 10.86 -1.26 -7.73
N GLY A 92 9.98 -2.03 -7.06
CA GLY A 92 9.66 -1.85 -5.65
C GLY A 92 8.84 -0.60 -5.31
N THR A 93 8.37 0.15 -6.31
CA THR A 93 7.56 1.36 -6.07
C THR A 93 6.28 1.40 -6.89
N VAL A 94 5.27 2.11 -6.39
CA VAL A 94 4.05 2.42 -7.14
C VAL A 94 3.41 3.70 -6.60
N ALA A 95 2.78 4.48 -7.48
CA ALA A 95 1.97 5.62 -7.09
C ALA A 95 0.51 5.19 -7.08
N GLY A 96 -0.27 5.62 -6.09
CA GLY A 96 -1.68 5.30 -6.00
C GLY A 96 -2.50 6.43 -5.39
N GLN A 97 -3.81 6.25 -5.42
CA GLN A 97 -4.76 7.18 -4.84
C GLN A 97 -5.96 6.45 -4.25
N LEU A 98 -6.58 7.00 -3.22
CA LEU A 98 -7.86 6.53 -2.67
C LEU A 98 -8.84 7.70 -2.65
N ALA A 99 -9.88 7.63 -3.48
CA ALA A 99 -10.97 8.62 -3.48
C ALA A 99 -11.94 8.34 -2.32
N LEU A 100 -12.06 9.29 -1.41
CA LEU A 100 -12.93 9.20 -0.24
C LEU A 100 -14.37 9.46 -0.65
N PRO A 101 -15.31 8.54 -0.38
CA PRO A 101 -16.72 8.78 -0.70
C PRO A 101 -17.30 9.87 0.22
N ASP A 102 -18.26 10.64 -0.31
CA ASP A 102 -19.00 11.65 0.45
C ASP A 102 -19.80 11.04 1.63
N SER A 103 -20.07 9.73 1.60
CA SER A 103 -20.81 8.97 2.61
C SER A 103 -19.95 8.35 3.71
N LEU A 104 -18.64 8.57 3.70
CA LEU A 104 -17.72 7.95 4.65
C LEU A 104 -18.06 8.37 6.09
N ALA A 105 -18.45 7.41 6.94
CA ALA A 105 -18.70 7.65 8.35
C ALA A 105 -17.41 7.47 9.18
N GLY A 106 -17.09 8.44 10.03
CA GLY A 106 -15.95 8.41 10.94
C GLY A 106 -15.07 9.66 10.86
N SER A 107 -14.27 9.90 11.91
CA SER A 107 -13.33 11.02 11.98
C SER A 107 -11.86 10.61 11.91
N THR A 108 -11.56 9.34 12.21
CA THR A 108 -10.20 8.78 12.16
C THR A 108 -10.24 7.43 11.44
N VAL A 109 -9.32 7.23 10.50
CA VAL A 109 -9.19 5.99 9.72
C VAL A 109 -7.74 5.53 9.73
N GLN A 110 -7.50 4.25 9.48
CA GLN A 110 -6.16 3.68 9.41
C GLN A 110 -5.88 3.21 7.98
N LEU A 111 -4.90 3.83 7.33
CA LEU A 111 -4.34 3.38 6.06
C LEU A 111 -3.36 2.24 6.33
N VAL A 112 -3.63 1.08 5.76
CA VAL A 112 -2.83 -0.14 5.95
C VAL A 112 -2.30 -0.62 4.61
N ALA A 113 -1.03 -1.04 4.57
CA ALA A 113 -0.44 -1.61 3.35
C ALA A 113 0.38 -2.87 3.64
N HIS A 114 0.19 -3.88 2.79
CA HIS A 114 0.85 -5.18 2.91
C HIS A 114 0.91 -5.92 1.56
N THR A 115 1.82 -6.88 1.43
CA THR A 115 1.80 -7.88 0.34
C THR A 115 1.11 -9.14 0.82
N ASN A 116 0.68 -10.02 -0.09
CA ASN A 116 0.15 -11.32 0.31
C ASN A 116 1.18 -12.13 1.11
N TRP A 117 2.48 -11.98 0.81
CA TRP A 117 3.56 -12.67 1.51
C TRP A 117 3.71 -12.25 2.98
N MET A 118 3.52 -10.95 3.28
CA MET A 118 3.57 -10.44 4.65
C MET A 118 2.51 -11.06 5.56
N ARG A 119 1.48 -11.71 5.02
CA ARG A 119 0.45 -12.44 5.80
C ARG A 119 0.97 -13.67 6.53
N ASN A 120 2.18 -14.12 6.21
CA ASN A 120 2.90 -15.14 6.99
C ASN A 120 3.54 -14.57 8.27
N GLN A 121 3.43 -13.26 8.53
CA GLN A 121 3.95 -12.59 9.72
C GLN A 121 2.81 -11.94 10.52
N PRO A 122 3.02 -11.66 11.83
CA PRO A 122 2.05 -10.91 12.62
C PRO A 122 1.66 -9.58 11.96
N ALA A 123 0.37 -9.24 11.98
CA ALA A 123 -0.17 -8.04 11.34
C ALA A 123 0.33 -6.70 11.94
N ASP A 124 1.09 -6.77 13.05
CA ASP A 124 1.82 -5.65 13.63
C ASP A 124 2.93 -5.12 12.71
N PHE A 125 3.44 -5.97 11.81
CA PHE A 125 4.50 -5.61 10.86
C PHE A 125 3.97 -5.02 9.55
N TYR A 126 2.66 -4.84 9.42
CA TYR A 126 2.09 -4.13 8.27
C TYR A 126 2.33 -2.65 8.42
N PHE A 127 2.48 -1.96 7.28
CA PHE A 127 2.48 -0.50 7.30
C PHE A 127 1.13 -0.01 7.81
N ARG A 128 1.13 0.92 8.76
CA ARG A 128 -0.07 1.57 9.28
C ARG A 128 0.16 3.06 9.42
N ARG A 129 -0.82 3.85 8.97
CA ARG A 129 -0.84 5.30 9.19
C ARG A 129 -2.25 5.74 9.52
N ASN A 130 -2.40 6.45 10.63
CA ASN A 130 -3.67 7.06 10.98
C ASN A 130 -3.83 8.36 10.21
N LEU A 131 -5.01 8.54 9.62
CA LEU A 131 -5.40 9.73 8.88
C LEU A 131 -6.66 10.31 9.52
N LYS A 132 -6.72 11.63 9.62
CA LYS A 132 -7.92 12.33 10.08
C LYS A 132 -8.81 12.64 8.87
N ILE A 133 -10.09 12.26 8.95
CA ILE A 133 -11.09 12.56 7.91
C ILE A 133 -12.17 13.44 8.51
N TRP A 134 -12.26 14.68 8.04
CA TRP A 134 -13.22 15.66 8.51
C TRP A 134 -14.54 15.55 7.74
N GLN A 135 -15.65 15.64 8.46
CA GLN A 135 -16.99 15.68 7.87
C GLN A 135 -17.35 17.12 7.45
N LYS A 136 -18.20 17.27 6.42
CA LYS A 136 -18.66 18.60 5.95
C LYS A 136 -19.38 19.40 7.05
N SER A 137 -20.11 18.70 7.94
CA SER A 137 -20.82 19.28 9.09
C SER A 137 -19.90 19.69 10.25
N SER A 138 -18.61 19.32 10.24
CA SER A 138 -17.68 19.60 11.35
C SER A 138 -17.37 21.09 11.53
N LEU A 139 -17.82 21.95 10.60
CA LEU A 139 -17.79 23.41 10.75
C LEU A 139 -18.63 23.93 11.93
N ALA A 140 -19.63 23.18 12.38
CA ALA A 140 -20.63 23.62 13.36
C ALA A 140 -20.36 23.20 14.82
N THR A 141 -19.36 22.34 15.07
CA THR A 141 -19.14 21.75 16.40
C THR A 141 -17.67 21.76 16.77
N VAL A 142 -17.29 22.72 17.62
CA VAL A 142 -16.07 22.60 18.43
C VAL A 142 -16.42 21.69 19.59
N ALA A 143 -16.16 20.39 19.45
CA ALA A 143 -16.22 19.50 20.61
C ALA A 143 -15.20 20.00 21.65
N PRO A 144 -15.56 20.07 22.95
CA PRO A 144 -14.61 20.42 23.98
C PRO A 144 -13.44 19.44 23.93
N GLN A 145 -12.23 19.96 23.91
CA GLN A 145 -11.01 19.15 23.93
C GLN A 145 -11.08 18.22 25.14
N LYS A 146 -11.18 16.92 24.91
CA LYS A 146 -11.12 15.95 26.00
C LYS A 146 -9.70 15.97 26.54
N THR A 147 -9.47 16.74 27.60
CA THR A 147 -8.17 16.79 28.26
C THR A 147 -7.89 15.41 28.83
N LEU A 148 -7.01 14.66 28.17
CA LEU A 148 -6.54 13.39 28.71
C LEU A 148 -5.86 13.68 30.04
N SER A 149 -6.19 12.87 31.06
CA SER A 149 -5.48 12.94 32.33
C SER A 149 -4.00 12.65 32.07
N ASN A 150 -3.13 13.56 32.50
CA ASN A 150 -1.68 13.35 32.48
C ASN A 150 -1.18 12.61 33.74
N ALA A 151 -2.09 12.14 34.59
CA ALA A 151 -1.73 11.32 35.73
C ALA A 151 -1.16 9.97 35.26
N VAL A 152 -0.13 9.49 35.95
CA VAL A 152 0.44 8.17 35.72
C VAL A 152 -0.64 7.12 35.97
N ALA A 153 -0.93 6.30 34.97
CA ALA A 153 -1.82 5.15 35.08
C ALA A 153 -1.04 3.83 35.19
N ASP A 154 0.14 3.77 34.57
CA ASP A 154 1.03 2.62 34.62
C ASP A 154 2.50 3.05 34.69
N LEU A 155 3.31 2.29 35.43
CA LEU A 155 4.75 2.48 35.59
C LEU A 155 5.45 1.12 35.57
N GLN A 156 6.28 0.92 34.56
CA GLN A 156 6.99 -0.34 34.31
C GLN A 156 8.50 -0.17 34.41
N PHE A 157 9.21 -1.23 34.82
CA PHE A 157 10.67 -1.24 35.04
C PHE A 157 11.37 -2.34 34.26
N PHE A 158 12.45 -1.97 33.57
CA PHE A 158 13.14 -2.74 32.53
C PHE A 158 14.65 -2.82 32.84
N PRO A 159 15.14 -3.90 33.48
CA PRO A 159 16.56 -4.12 33.68
C PRO A 159 17.27 -4.27 32.34
N GLU A 160 18.41 -3.58 32.16
CA GLU A 160 19.13 -3.49 30.87
C GLU A 160 19.47 -4.87 30.28
N SER A 161 19.79 -5.84 31.14
CA SER A 161 20.17 -7.22 30.78
C SER A 161 18.99 -8.19 30.70
N GLY A 162 17.77 -7.71 30.92
CA GLY A 162 16.55 -8.49 30.98
C GLY A 162 16.24 -9.11 32.35
N ASN A 163 17.21 -9.23 33.25
CA ASN A 163 16.97 -9.66 34.64
C ASN A 163 17.84 -8.85 35.62
N LEU A 164 17.30 -8.53 36.79
CA LEU A 164 18.11 -8.11 37.93
C LEU A 164 18.83 -9.32 38.52
N VAL A 165 20.07 -9.14 38.99
CA VAL A 165 20.86 -10.21 39.63
C VAL A 165 21.46 -9.69 40.94
N ALA A 166 21.24 -10.42 42.02
CA ALA A 166 21.69 -10.03 43.35
C ALA A 166 23.22 -9.85 43.41
N GLY A 167 23.66 -8.74 44.00
CA GLY A 167 25.07 -8.36 44.13
C GLY A 167 25.69 -7.77 42.85
N LEU A 168 24.94 -7.60 41.77
CA LEU A 168 25.43 -7.01 40.52
C LEU A 168 24.74 -5.67 40.23
N SER A 169 25.54 -4.60 40.09
CA SER A 169 25.03 -3.28 39.71
C SER A 169 24.33 -3.34 38.36
N SER A 170 23.09 -2.86 38.30
CA SER A 170 22.21 -2.98 37.15
C SER A 170 21.61 -1.62 36.80
N ARG A 171 21.62 -1.28 35.50
CA ARG A 171 20.81 -0.19 34.97
C ARG A 171 19.37 -0.67 34.79
N VAL A 172 18.41 0.14 35.23
CA VAL A 172 16.98 -0.12 35.08
C VAL A 172 16.34 1.08 34.41
N ALA A 173 15.85 0.86 33.20
CA ALA A 173 14.97 1.82 32.55
C ALA A 173 13.57 1.71 33.14
N PHE A 174 12.79 2.77 33.05
CA PHE A 174 11.38 2.75 33.39
C PHE A 174 10.57 3.57 32.39
N LYS A 175 9.28 3.27 32.27
CA LYS A 175 8.32 3.98 31.44
C LYS A 175 7.05 4.24 32.24
N ALA A 176 6.72 5.51 32.42
CA ALA A 176 5.44 5.97 32.96
C ALA A 176 4.48 6.33 31.82
N THR A 177 3.27 5.79 31.84
CA THR A 177 2.22 6.12 30.86
C THR A 177 0.93 6.56 31.55
N ASN A 178 0.17 7.43 30.89
CA ASN A 178 -1.16 7.82 31.33
C ASN A 178 -2.21 6.79 30.88
N ALA A 179 -3.48 7.04 31.23
CA ALA A 179 -4.57 6.11 30.91
C ALA A 179 -4.81 5.92 29.40
N ALA A 180 -4.25 6.79 28.54
CA ALA A 180 -4.29 6.64 27.09
C ALA A 180 -3.11 5.82 26.54
N GLY A 181 -2.13 5.46 27.37
CA GLY A 181 -0.90 4.78 26.96
C GLY A 181 0.19 5.73 26.45
N LEU A 182 0.03 7.05 26.60
CA LEU A 182 1.04 8.05 26.24
C LEU A 182 1.98 8.31 27.42
N GLY A 183 3.25 8.59 27.13
CA GLY A 183 4.27 8.91 28.10
C GLY A 183 3.93 10.15 28.93
N CYS A 184 4.03 10.04 30.25
CA CYS A 184 3.76 11.15 31.17
C CYS A 184 4.89 11.31 32.19
N ALA A 185 5.05 12.53 32.72
CA ALA A 185 6.12 12.80 33.67
C ALA A 185 5.90 12.04 34.99
N ALA A 186 6.95 11.45 35.52
CA ALA A 186 6.94 10.75 36.80
C ALA A 186 8.18 11.09 37.62
N THR A 187 7.98 11.28 38.92
CA THR A 187 9.01 11.43 39.95
C THR A 187 8.69 10.48 41.10
N GLY A 188 9.73 9.86 41.67
CA GLY A 188 9.54 8.90 42.74
C GLY A 188 10.81 8.51 43.45
N THR A 189 10.64 7.66 44.45
CA THR A 189 11.72 7.07 45.24
C THR A 189 11.71 5.56 45.10
N LEU A 190 12.89 4.95 45.04
CA LEU A 190 13.05 3.51 45.14
C LEU A 190 13.30 3.16 46.61
N THR A 191 12.50 2.22 47.12
CA THR A 191 12.59 1.75 48.51
C THR A 191 12.81 0.23 48.56
N ASP A 192 13.39 -0.26 49.65
CA ASP A 192 13.38 -1.70 49.97
C ASP A 192 12.08 -2.14 50.67
N GLU A 193 11.97 -3.41 51.04
CA GLU A 193 10.80 -3.95 51.74
C GLU A 193 10.51 -3.32 53.11
N ASN A 194 11.50 -2.65 53.72
CA ASN A 194 11.40 -1.98 55.01
C ASN A 194 11.04 -0.50 54.88
N GLY A 195 10.95 0.01 53.64
CA GLY A 195 10.70 1.42 53.35
C GLY A 195 11.95 2.30 53.40
N GLU A 196 13.15 1.72 53.46
CA GLU A 196 14.40 2.48 53.37
C GLU A 196 14.56 3.04 51.95
N VAL A 197 14.78 4.35 51.83
CA VAL A 197 14.96 5.01 50.53
C VAL A 197 16.37 4.76 50.01
N LEU A 198 16.46 4.15 48.83
CA LEU A 198 17.73 3.81 48.18
C LEU A 198 18.19 4.88 47.19
N LEU A 199 17.25 5.46 46.42
CA LEU A 199 17.49 6.53 45.46
C LEU A 199 16.18 7.23 45.07
N GLU A 200 16.33 8.40 44.45
CA GLU A 200 15.25 9.10 43.76
C GLU A 200 15.39 8.96 42.24
N PHE A 201 14.27 8.97 41.52
CA PHE A 201 14.26 8.91 40.06
C PHE A 201 13.23 9.88 39.46
N GLN A 202 13.52 10.34 38.23
CA GLN A 202 12.64 11.22 37.46
C GLN A 202 12.70 10.86 35.97
N SER A 203 11.53 10.84 35.31
CA SER A 203 11.44 10.65 33.87
C SER A 203 12.10 11.81 33.11
N GLN A 204 12.85 11.51 32.05
CA GLN A 204 13.58 12.50 31.26
C GLN A 204 12.95 12.79 29.89
N HIS A 205 12.25 11.81 29.28
CA HIS A 205 11.64 11.99 27.97
C HIS A 205 10.44 11.06 27.77
N LEU A 206 9.26 11.63 27.51
CA LEU A 206 8.01 10.89 27.25
C LEU A 206 7.77 9.77 28.28
N GLY A 207 7.91 10.11 29.57
CA GLY A 207 7.76 9.17 30.69
C GLY A 207 8.89 8.15 30.85
N MET A 208 9.92 8.17 30.00
CA MET A 208 11.08 7.28 30.11
C MET A 208 12.19 7.88 30.97
N GLY A 209 12.87 7.04 31.74
CA GLY A 209 14.11 7.39 32.43
C GLY A 209 14.91 6.13 32.78
N VAL A 210 16.11 6.33 33.33
CA VAL A 210 17.00 5.24 33.75
C VAL A 210 17.62 5.61 35.10
N PHE A 211 17.73 4.63 35.99
CA PHE A 211 18.56 4.70 37.19
C PHE A 211 19.46 3.46 37.29
N THR A 212 20.45 3.51 38.17
CA THR A 212 21.36 2.39 38.44
C THR A 212 21.30 2.05 39.91
N PHE A 213 21.18 0.77 40.24
CA PHE A 213 21.29 0.29 41.62
C PHE A 213 21.78 -1.16 41.67
N MET A 214 22.17 -1.61 42.86
CA MET A 214 22.64 -2.97 43.09
C MET A 214 21.66 -3.73 44.01
N PRO A 215 20.83 -4.64 43.47
CA PRO A 215 19.92 -5.42 44.28
C PRO A 215 20.70 -6.36 45.21
N GLN A 216 20.19 -6.55 46.43
CA GLN A 216 20.76 -7.42 47.45
C GLN A 216 20.03 -8.77 47.46
N PRO A 217 20.68 -9.86 47.90
CA PRO A 217 20.05 -11.17 48.02
C PRO A 217 18.79 -11.13 48.89
N ASN A 218 17.73 -11.80 48.44
CA ASN A 218 16.45 -11.95 49.16
C ASN A 218 15.67 -10.66 49.50
N LYS A 219 16.11 -9.49 49.01
CA LYS A 219 15.37 -8.23 49.15
C LYS A 219 14.36 -8.00 48.02
N GLN A 220 13.33 -7.20 48.29
CA GLN A 220 12.37 -6.75 47.29
C GLN A 220 12.36 -5.23 47.20
N TYR A 221 12.16 -4.72 46.00
CA TYR A 221 12.27 -3.29 45.73
C TYR A 221 10.95 -2.74 45.20
N VAL A 222 10.55 -1.60 45.77
CA VAL A 222 9.29 -0.93 45.46
C VAL A 222 9.57 0.52 45.10
N ALA A 223 9.11 0.94 43.92
CA ALA A 223 9.07 2.34 43.56
C ALA A 223 7.81 3.00 44.11
N GLN A 224 7.97 4.17 44.72
CA GLN A 224 6.88 4.98 45.26
C GLN A 224 6.79 6.29 44.48
N ILE A 225 5.61 6.58 43.93
CA ILE A 225 5.31 7.84 43.24
C ILE A 225 4.04 8.46 43.86
N THR A 226 3.92 9.79 43.82
CA THR A 226 2.73 10.49 44.32
C THR A 226 1.85 10.91 43.15
N ILE A 227 0.59 10.44 43.14
CA ILE A 227 -0.42 10.78 42.12
C ILE A 227 -1.61 11.42 42.82
N ASN A 228 -1.96 12.66 42.48
CA ASN A 228 -3.08 13.39 43.09
C ASN A 228 -3.03 13.41 44.64
N GLY A 229 -1.83 13.51 45.21
CA GLY A 229 -1.61 13.50 46.67
C GLY A 229 -1.65 12.11 47.32
N GLN A 230 -1.88 11.03 46.57
CA GLN A 230 -1.82 9.66 47.07
C GLN A 230 -0.54 8.94 46.62
N ALA A 231 0.10 8.25 47.56
CA ALA A 231 1.26 7.41 47.27
C ALA A 231 0.82 6.11 46.57
N GLN A 232 1.40 5.85 45.40
CA GLN A 232 1.22 4.63 44.61
C GLN A 232 2.52 3.82 44.63
N ARG A 233 2.39 2.50 44.70
CA ARG A 233 3.51 1.56 44.83
C ARG A 233 3.59 0.63 43.63
N TYR A 234 4.79 0.51 43.06
CA TYR A 234 5.07 -0.34 41.90
C TYR A 234 6.26 -1.25 42.21
N ASN A 235 6.07 -2.56 42.09
CA ASN A 235 7.13 -3.52 42.36
C ASN A 235 8.14 -3.56 41.19
N LEU A 236 9.43 -3.59 41.52
CA LEU A 236 10.45 -3.92 40.52
C LEU A 236 10.44 -5.44 40.24
N PRO A 237 10.98 -5.87 39.08
CA PRO A 237 11.22 -7.28 38.82
C PRO A 237 12.04 -7.92 39.93
N LYS A 238 11.72 -9.16 40.31
CA LYS A 238 12.50 -9.89 41.33
C LYS A 238 13.93 -10.12 40.83
N ALA A 239 14.90 -9.83 41.69
CA ALA A 239 16.30 -10.14 41.41
C ALA A 239 16.53 -11.65 41.47
N LEU A 240 17.21 -12.19 40.46
CA LEU A 240 17.68 -13.56 40.46
C LEU A 240 18.85 -13.70 41.45
N PRO A 241 18.93 -14.80 42.22
CA PRO A 241 20.09 -15.06 43.06
C PRO A 241 21.39 -15.18 42.25
N GLN A 242 21.27 -15.67 41.01
CA GLN A 242 22.37 -16.07 40.16
C GLN A 242 22.09 -15.69 38.70
N GLY A 243 23.11 -15.21 37.97
CA GLY A 243 22.97 -14.91 36.54
C GLY A 243 23.98 -13.89 36.02
N TYR A 244 23.68 -13.37 34.84
CA TYR A 244 24.51 -12.42 34.10
C TYR A 244 23.81 -11.05 34.00
N VAL A 245 24.61 -9.97 34.04
CA VAL A 245 24.20 -8.60 33.75
C VAL A 245 25.08 -8.07 32.63
N MET A 246 24.44 -7.54 31.58
CA MET A 246 25.07 -6.82 30.47
C MET A 246 24.71 -5.33 30.55
N SER A 247 25.73 -4.48 30.40
CA SER A 247 25.59 -3.03 30.29
C SER A 247 26.29 -2.52 29.03
N VAL A 248 25.61 -1.67 28.26
CA VAL A 248 26.11 -1.17 26.98
C VAL A 248 26.14 0.36 26.94
N ASP A 249 27.25 0.91 26.47
CA ASP A 249 27.41 2.32 26.14
C ASP A 249 27.81 2.47 24.66
N ASN A 250 26.86 2.93 23.85
CA ASN A 250 27.03 3.31 22.45
C ASN A 250 26.74 4.81 22.20
N VAL A 251 26.39 5.56 23.25
CA VAL A 251 25.91 6.95 23.14
C VAL A 251 27.03 7.94 23.50
N ILE A 252 27.75 7.69 24.59
CA ILE A 252 28.81 8.59 25.07
C ILE A 252 30.05 8.41 24.21
N ASN A 253 30.44 7.16 23.95
CA ASN A 253 31.55 6.84 23.06
C ASN A 253 31.10 6.74 21.60
N LYS A 254 31.40 7.79 20.82
CA LYS A 254 31.03 7.85 19.39
C LYS A 254 31.84 6.92 18.48
N LYS A 255 32.95 6.33 18.95
CA LYS A 255 33.83 5.47 18.15
C LYS A 255 33.60 3.99 18.40
N ASN A 256 33.35 3.62 19.65
CA ASN A 256 33.24 2.24 20.08
C ASN A 256 31.95 2.03 20.88
N ILE A 257 31.31 0.90 20.67
CA ILE A 257 30.29 0.35 21.57
C ILE A 257 31.04 -0.37 22.67
N ARG A 258 30.89 0.09 23.92
CA ARG A 258 31.43 -0.60 25.09
C ARG A 258 30.40 -1.58 25.63
N VAL A 259 30.76 -2.85 25.73
CA VAL A 259 29.91 -3.90 26.31
C VAL A 259 30.60 -4.41 27.57
N ALA A 260 29.94 -4.26 28.73
CA ALA A 260 30.39 -4.80 30.00
C ALA A 260 29.45 -5.94 30.42
N ILE A 261 30.01 -7.10 30.75
CA ILE A 261 29.26 -8.27 31.21
C ILE A 261 29.81 -8.70 32.56
N SER A 262 28.94 -8.88 33.54
CA SER A 262 29.27 -9.34 34.88
C SER A 262 28.41 -10.53 35.27
N THR A 263 28.95 -11.45 36.06
CA THR A 263 28.22 -12.60 36.61
C THR A 263 28.62 -12.86 38.05
N ASN A 264 27.68 -13.34 38.86
CA ASN A 264 27.94 -13.86 40.20
C ASN A 264 27.97 -15.40 40.22
N THR A 265 27.87 -16.04 39.05
CA THR A 265 27.97 -17.48 38.84
C THR A 265 28.91 -17.81 37.69
N PRO A 266 30.23 -17.73 37.91
CA PRO A 266 31.19 -18.22 36.93
C PRO A 266 30.95 -19.71 36.67
N ALA A 267 31.10 -20.13 35.41
CA ALA A 267 30.91 -21.49 34.96
C ALA A 267 32.15 -21.99 34.19
N THR A 268 32.19 -23.27 33.84
CA THR A 268 33.22 -23.78 32.92
C THR A 268 32.72 -23.70 31.48
N GLY A 269 33.63 -23.55 30.52
CA GLY A 269 33.31 -23.47 29.10
C GLY A 269 33.35 -22.03 28.57
N GLN A 270 32.55 -21.76 27.54
CA GLN A 270 32.63 -20.54 26.76
C GLN A 270 31.24 -19.89 26.64
N LEU A 271 31.20 -18.56 26.81
CA LEU A 271 30.03 -17.75 26.46
C LEU A 271 30.20 -17.23 25.04
N HIS A 272 29.09 -17.03 24.35
CA HIS A 272 29.09 -16.48 23.00
C HIS A 272 28.25 -15.21 22.96
N LEU A 273 28.91 -14.07 22.70
CA LEU A 273 28.24 -12.80 22.43
C LEU A 273 28.00 -12.68 20.93
N PHE A 274 26.75 -12.57 20.53
CA PHE A 274 26.29 -12.51 19.15
C PHE A 274 25.60 -11.16 18.89
N ALA A 275 25.99 -10.47 17.81
CA ALA A 275 25.38 -9.22 17.38
C ALA A 275 24.81 -9.34 15.97
N HIS A 276 23.52 -9.02 15.78
CA HIS A 276 22.92 -8.99 14.45
C HIS A 276 22.08 -7.73 14.21
N LEU A 277 21.99 -7.32 12.94
CA LEU A 277 21.11 -6.27 12.44
C LEU A 277 20.20 -6.91 11.39
N ARG A 278 18.88 -6.95 11.65
CA ARG A 278 17.86 -7.53 10.75
C ARG A 278 18.22 -8.94 10.26
N GLY A 279 18.69 -9.79 11.19
CA GLY A 279 19.13 -11.16 10.93
C GLY A 279 20.54 -11.31 10.31
N GLN A 280 21.22 -10.21 9.96
CA GLN A 280 22.60 -10.28 9.45
C GLN A 280 23.61 -10.18 10.60
N LEU A 281 24.51 -11.16 10.70
CA LEU A 281 25.62 -11.15 11.64
C LEU A 281 26.50 -9.91 11.42
N CYS A 282 26.70 -9.14 12.48
CA CYS A 282 27.50 -7.91 12.47
C CYS A 282 28.76 -8.03 13.33
N PHE A 283 28.71 -8.83 14.40
CA PHE A 283 29.83 -9.06 15.30
C PHE A 283 29.60 -10.35 16.10
N GLU A 284 30.68 -11.08 16.37
CA GLU A 284 30.68 -12.22 17.29
C GLU A 284 31.92 -12.17 18.19
N ALA A 285 31.78 -12.62 19.43
CA ALA A 285 32.91 -12.79 20.35
C ALA A 285 32.67 -13.95 21.30
N TYR A 286 33.75 -14.63 21.65
CA TYR A 286 33.73 -15.73 22.60
C TYR A 286 34.43 -15.34 23.88
N LEU A 287 33.79 -15.61 25.03
CA LEU A 287 34.25 -15.19 26.34
C LEU A 287 34.45 -16.41 27.25
N ASP A 288 35.45 -16.33 28.11
CA ASP A 288 35.75 -17.37 29.11
C ASP A 288 34.72 -17.34 30.26
N ALA A 289 33.88 -18.36 30.35
CA ALA A 289 32.78 -18.40 31.31
C ALA A 289 33.25 -18.46 32.78
N SER A 290 34.54 -18.76 33.04
CA SER A 290 35.06 -18.84 34.41
C SER A 290 35.39 -17.48 35.01
N LYS A 291 35.41 -16.42 34.19
CA LYS A 291 35.64 -15.06 34.65
C LYS A 291 34.34 -14.42 35.10
N THR A 292 34.41 -13.62 36.15
CA THR A 292 33.25 -12.90 36.70
C THR A 292 32.95 -11.61 35.94
N THR A 293 33.91 -11.07 35.19
CA THR A 293 33.75 -9.83 34.42
C THR A 293 34.40 -9.91 33.04
N HIS A 294 33.74 -9.28 32.07
CA HIS A 294 34.21 -9.07 30.71
C HIS A 294 33.95 -7.64 30.26
N SER A 295 34.87 -7.08 29.48
CA SER A 295 34.70 -5.77 28.83
C SER A 295 35.15 -5.89 27.38
N LEU A 296 34.27 -5.54 26.46
CA LEU A 296 34.55 -5.49 25.03
C LEU A 296 34.41 -4.06 24.51
N LEU A 297 35.23 -3.73 23.51
CA LEU A 297 35.10 -2.52 22.71
C LEU A 297 34.87 -2.95 21.27
N ILE A 298 33.68 -2.66 20.73
CA ILE A 298 33.30 -2.97 19.37
C ILE A 298 33.37 -1.67 18.57
N PRO A 299 34.28 -1.51 17.59
CA PRO A 299 34.32 -0.33 16.75
C PRO A 299 33.00 -0.16 16.00
N GLN A 300 32.37 1.02 16.10
CA GLN A 300 31.05 1.29 15.49
C GLN A 300 31.09 1.14 13.96
N ASP A 301 32.25 1.40 13.34
CA ASP A 301 32.43 1.25 11.91
C ASP A 301 32.49 -0.21 11.44
N THR A 302 32.55 -1.19 12.34
CA THR A 302 32.35 -2.61 12.01
C THR A 302 30.93 -2.83 11.47
N ILE A 303 29.96 -2.06 11.95
CA ILE A 303 28.56 -2.14 11.55
C ILE A 303 28.28 -1.04 10.51
N LYS A 304 28.29 -1.42 9.23
CA LYS A 304 28.17 -0.47 8.10
C LYS A 304 26.74 -0.01 7.84
N GLN A 305 25.73 -0.75 8.30
CA GLN A 305 24.32 -0.41 8.10
C GLN A 305 23.77 0.36 9.28
N GLN A 306 22.79 1.23 9.03
CA GLN A 306 22.04 1.91 10.08
C GLN A 306 20.86 1.06 10.55
N GLY A 307 20.58 1.07 11.84
CA GLY A 307 19.41 0.39 12.40
C GLY A 307 19.62 -0.10 13.83
N ILE A 308 18.73 -1.00 14.25
CA ILE A 308 18.75 -1.62 15.56
C ILE A 308 19.61 -2.88 15.52
N VAL A 309 20.63 -2.94 16.37
CA VAL A 309 21.48 -4.10 16.58
C VAL A 309 20.99 -4.82 17.83
N HIS A 310 20.82 -6.13 17.71
CA HIS A 310 20.54 -7.03 18.82
C HIS A 310 21.85 -7.65 19.29
N LEU A 311 22.23 -7.38 20.55
CA LEU A 311 23.33 -8.06 21.23
C LEU A 311 22.75 -9.14 22.15
N THR A 312 23.09 -10.40 21.92
CA THR A 312 22.63 -11.53 22.73
C THR A 312 23.82 -12.33 23.26
N LEU A 313 23.85 -12.57 24.57
CA LEU A 313 24.83 -13.45 25.21
C LEU A 313 24.23 -14.84 25.34
N PHE A 314 24.92 -15.86 24.87
CA PHE A 314 24.55 -17.26 24.98
C PHE A 314 25.52 -18.03 25.88
N ASP A 315 25.02 -19.05 26.56
CA ASP A 315 25.85 -20.06 27.20
C ASP A 315 26.35 -21.14 26.22
N ALA A 316 27.13 -22.09 26.73
CA ALA A 316 27.68 -23.20 25.94
C ALA A 316 26.61 -24.17 25.39
N GLN A 317 25.35 -24.07 25.83
CA GLN A 317 24.20 -24.83 25.34
C GLN A 317 23.32 -24.00 24.40
N SER A 318 23.82 -22.85 23.92
CA SER A 318 23.07 -21.92 23.07
C SER A 318 21.79 -21.38 23.69
N ARG A 319 21.71 -21.34 25.02
CA ARG A 319 20.60 -20.68 25.73
C ARG A 319 20.92 -19.20 25.90
N PRO A 320 20.01 -18.29 25.53
CA PRO A 320 20.23 -16.86 25.71
C PRO A 320 20.16 -16.48 27.20
N LEU A 321 21.13 -15.67 27.64
CA LEU A 321 21.32 -15.22 29.01
C LEU A 321 20.95 -13.74 29.20
N CYS A 322 21.37 -12.87 28.26
CA CYS A 322 21.14 -11.42 28.27
C CYS A 322 20.94 -10.90 26.84
N GLU A 323 20.03 -9.94 26.64
CA GLU A 323 19.77 -9.27 25.36
C GLU A 323 19.86 -7.77 25.55
N ARG A 324 20.39 -7.07 24.56
CA ARG A 324 20.39 -5.63 24.51
C ARG A 324 20.23 -5.13 23.08
N LEU A 325 19.21 -4.31 22.86
CA LEU A 325 19.02 -3.59 21.61
C LEU A 325 19.74 -2.26 21.65
N LEU A 326 20.43 -1.87 20.59
CA LEU A 326 21.05 -0.55 20.50
C LEU A 326 20.93 0.00 19.08
N PHE A 327 20.83 1.32 18.96
CA PHE A 327 20.82 1.96 17.64
C PHE A 327 22.23 2.26 17.17
N VAL A 328 22.54 1.93 15.92
CA VAL A 328 23.80 2.31 15.26
C VAL A 328 23.53 3.18 14.04
N ASN A 329 24.34 4.22 13.89
CA ASN A 329 24.25 5.16 12.77
C ASN A 329 25.01 4.69 11.51
N GLY A 330 25.63 3.51 11.49
CA GLY A 330 26.13 2.90 10.26
C GLY A 330 27.09 3.76 9.41
N GLY A 331 28.04 4.47 10.01
CA GLY A 331 28.90 5.40 9.27
C GLY A 331 28.19 6.70 8.84
N ALA A 332 28.69 7.37 7.80
CA ALA A 332 28.11 8.63 7.31
C ALA A 332 26.99 8.34 6.29
N ALA A 333 25.73 8.40 6.72
CA ALA A 333 24.59 8.26 5.80
C ALA A 333 24.43 9.50 4.91
N PRO A 334 23.95 9.30 3.66
CA PRO A 334 23.63 10.40 2.76
C PRO A 334 22.53 11.28 3.36
N GLN A 335 22.68 12.59 3.20
CA GLN A 335 21.68 13.57 3.61
C GLN A 335 21.03 14.20 2.37
N LEU A 336 19.73 14.44 2.43
CA LEU A 336 19.01 15.15 1.38
C LEU A 336 18.90 16.62 1.75
N VAL A 337 19.62 17.46 1.04
CA VAL A 337 19.61 18.92 1.23
C VAL A 337 18.68 19.54 0.20
N LEU A 338 17.69 20.31 0.67
CA LEU A 338 16.79 21.06 -0.17
C LEU A 338 17.26 22.51 -0.30
N LYS A 339 17.35 23.01 -1.53
CA LYS A 339 17.76 24.39 -1.84
C LYS A 339 16.72 25.04 -2.74
N THR A 340 16.53 26.34 -2.55
CA THR A 340 15.77 27.20 -3.45
C THR A 340 16.39 28.58 -3.50
N ALA A 341 16.25 29.28 -4.62
CA ALA A 341 16.87 30.58 -4.82
C ALA A 341 16.32 31.66 -3.87
N ARG A 342 15.03 31.57 -3.49
CA ARG A 342 14.37 32.52 -2.59
C ARG A 342 13.34 31.80 -1.73
N GLN A 343 13.34 32.07 -0.44
CA GLN A 343 12.32 31.57 0.50
C GLN A 343 11.22 32.60 0.78
N ARG A 344 11.44 33.86 0.42
CA ARG A 344 10.42 34.93 0.43
C ARG A 344 10.01 35.23 -1.00
N LEU A 345 8.77 34.89 -1.34
CA LEU A 345 8.24 34.95 -2.68
C LEU A 345 7.08 35.94 -2.78
N HIS A 346 6.69 36.26 -4.00
CA HIS A 346 5.40 36.84 -4.29
C HIS A 346 4.40 35.72 -4.61
N PRO A 347 3.09 35.95 -4.39
CA PRO A 347 2.08 35.03 -4.88
C PRO A 347 2.21 34.82 -6.39
N THR A 348 1.89 33.61 -6.88
CA THR A 348 2.05 33.17 -8.28
C THR A 348 3.49 33.07 -8.80
N ASP A 349 4.49 33.26 -7.94
CA ASP A 349 5.89 32.99 -8.31
C ASP A 349 6.08 31.52 -8.66
N SER A 350 6.86 31.28 -9.70
CA SER A 350 7.40 29.96 -9.99
C SER A 350 8.57 29.67 -9.07
N VAL A 351 8.53 28.52 -8.39
CA VAL A 351 9.55 28.06 -7.46
C VAL A 351 10.22 26.83 -8.03
N THR A 352 11.55 26.85 -8.05
CA THR A 352 12.36 25.66 -8.30
C THR A 352 12.99 25.22 -6.99
N VAL A 353 12.83 23.95 -6.66
CA VAL A 353 13.51 23.30 -5.52
C VAL A 353 14.54 22.33 -6.08
N GLU A 354 15.80 22.57 -5.73
CA GLU A 354 16.92 21.66 -5.96
C GLU A 354 17.01 20.70 -4.77
N MET A 355 17.01 19.41 -5.09
CA MET A 355 17.27 18.32 -4.16
C MET A 355 18.69 17.81 -4.41
N GLN A 356 19.57 18.00 -3.44
CA GLN A 356 20.95 17.56 -3.51
C GLN A 356 21.20 16.43 -2.50
N LEU A 357 21.66 15.28 -2.99
CA LEU A 357 22.10 14.18 -2.15
C LEU A 357 23.56 14.44 -1.75
N ASP A 358 23.79 14.84 -0.50
CA ASP A 358 25.13 15.02 0.03
C ASP A 358 25.65 13.66 0.52
N SER A 359 26.63 13.12 -0.20
CA SER A 359 27.28 11.86 0.14
C SER A 359 28.77 12.12 0.36
N ALA A 360 29.13 12.45 1.60
CA ALA A 360 30.52 12.71 1.98
C ALA A 360 31.45 11.49 1.84
N LYS A 361 30.93 10.27 1.56
CA LYS A 361 31.72 9.02 1.56
C LYS A 361 31.32 7.94 0.54
N THR A 362 30.20 8.04 -0.18
CA THR A 362 29.75 6.95 -1.08
C THR A 362 29.41 7.45 -2.48
N LEU A 363 29.67 6.61 -3.50
CA LEU A 363 29.27 6.83 -4.90
C LEU A 363 27.73 6.79 -5.13
N ILE A 364 26.93 6.91 -4.06
CA ILE A 364 25.47 6.91 -4.15
C ILE A 364 25.05 8.28 -4.71
N ASN A 365 24.71 8.30 -5.99
CA ASN A 365 24.28 9.48 -6.73
C ASN A 365 22.83 9.34 -7.24
N ALA A 366 22.10 8.31 -6.78
CA ALA A 366 20.76 8.00 -7.22
C ALA A 366 19.81 7.67 -6.05
N ALA A 367 18.60 8.19 -6.15
CA ALA A 367 17.52 7.99 -5.19
C ALA A 367 16.15 8.11 -5.87
N GLU A 368 15.19 7.37 -5.36
CA GLU A 368 13.77 7.44 -5.71
C GLU A 368 13.03 8.23 -4.65
N LEU A 369 12.57 9.42 -4.99
CA LEU A 369 11.94 10.37 -4.09
C LEU A 369 10.47 10.61 -4.42
N SER A 370 9.78 11.19 -3.46
CA SER A 370 8.43 11.72 -3.56
C SER A 370 8.40 13.07 -2.89
N VAL A 371 7.70 14.03 -3.50
CA VAL A 371 7.64 15.42 -3.05
C VAL A 371 6.19 15.81 -2.84
N THR A 372 5.89 16.38 -1.67
CA THR A 372 4.63 17.07 -1.40
C THR A 372 4.91 18.53 -1.04
N VAL A 373 4.03 19.42 -1.46
CA VAL A 373 4.02 20.84 -1.07
C VAL A 373 2.64 21.16 -0.54
N VAL A 374 2.58 21.52 0.73
CA VAL A 374 1.33 21.74 1.47
C VAL A 374 1.33 23.10 2.16
N ASN A 375 0.15 23.67 2.33
CA ASN A 375 -0.04 24.88 3.12
C ASN A 375 0.06 24.56 4.63
N THR A 376 0.97 25.22 5.35
CA THR A 376 1.21 24.93 6.78
C THR A 376 0.12 25.45 7.71
N ALA A 377 -0.77 26.32 7.24
CA ALA A 377 -1.97 26.71 7.99
C ALA A 377 -3.05 25.60 8.00
N GLN A 378 -2.90 24.63 7.10
CA GLN A 378 -3.89 23.57 6.84
C GLN A 378 -3.36 22.21 7.26
N THR A 379 -2.04 21.98 7.21
CA THR A 379 -1.42 20.73 7.67
C THR A 379 -0.15 21.06 8.46
N THR A 380 0.28 20.16 9.35
CA THR A 380 1.61 20.28 9.98
C THR A 380 2.57 19.29 9.31
N PRO A 381 3.27 19.69 8.24
CA PRO A 381 4.29 18.86 7.62
C PRO A 381 5.48 18.73 8.57
N ASN A 382 6.04 17.52 8.68
CA ASN A 382 7.23 17.24 9.50
C ASN A 382 7.02 17.46 11.02
N SER A 383 5.97 16.84 11.59
CA SER A 383 5.80 16.76 13.03
C SER A 383 6.67 15.64 13.63
N PRO A 384 7.29 15.85 14.81
CA PRO A 384 7.94 14.77 15.55
C PRO A 384 7.03 13.55 15.75
N ALA A 385 5.72 13.77 15.87
CA ALA A 385 4.69 12.77 16.15
C ALA A 385 4.43 11.75 15.03
N ILE A 386 4.79 12.05 13.78
CA ILE A 386 4.43 11.23 12.62
C ILE A 386 5.67 10.62 11.99
N ALA A 387 5.73 9.29 11.91
CA ALA A 387 6.84 8.59 11.27
C ALA A 387 6.96 8.94 9.77
N ASP A 388 8.16 9.37 9.37
CA ASP A 388 8.61 9.44 7.99
C ASP A 388 9.28 8.11 7.56
N ILE A 389 9.72 8.00 6.29
CA ILE A 389 10.36 6.79 5.78
C ILE A 389 11.62 6.40 6.55
N ARG A 390 12.34 7.38 7.13
CA ARG A 390 13.58 7.16 7.87
C ARG A 390 13.28 6.55 9.23
N SER A 391 12.44 7.20 10.03
CA SER A 391 12.07 6.66 11.35
C SER A 391 11.25 5.38 11.24
N TYR A 392 10.46 5.21 10.17
CA TYR A 392 9.76 3.96 9.92
C TYR A 392 10.71 2.79 9.65
N LEU A 393 11.57 2.90 8.64
CA LEU A 393 12.43 1.79 8.23
C LEU A 393 13.52 1.49 9.27
N LEU A 394 14.05 2.51 9.94
CA LEU A 394 15.15 2.33 10.90
C LEU A 394 14.70 2.05 12.33
N LEU A 395 13.45 2.32 12.69
CA LEU A 395 12.97 2.22 14.08
C LEU A 395 11.59 1.55 14.19
N THR A 396 10.52 2.20 13.71
CA THR A 396 9.16 1.77 14.09
C THR A 396 8.71 0.47 13.42
N SER A 397 9.30 0.09 12.27
CA SER A 397 9.03 -1.20 11.62
C SER A 397 9.79 -2.39 12.24
N ASP A 398 10.80 -2.13 13.08
CA ASP A 398 11.62 -3.15 13.73
C ASP A 398 11.18 -3.43 15.19
N LEU A 399 10.29 -2.59 15.74
CA LEU A 399 9.83 -2.66 17.13
C LEU A 399 8.32 -2.92 17.20
N LYS A 400 7.88 -3.61 18.26
CA LYS A 400 6.45 -3.84 18.52
C LYS A 400 5.86 -2.66 19.30
N GLY A 401 4.57 -2.40 19.08
CA GLY A 401 3.82 -1.37 19.80
C GLY A 401 3.97 0.03 19.22
N TYR A 402 3.18 0.97 19.76
CA TYR A 402 3.18 2.36 19.32
C TYR A 402 4.42 3.10 19.84
N ILE A 403 5.13 3.80 18.96
CA ILE A 403 6.27 4.66 19.32
C ILE A 403 5.83 6.11 19.26
N GLU A 404 5.91 6.80 20.40
CA GLU A 404 5.62 8.22 20.50
C GLU A 404 6.74 9.05 19.86
N GLN A 405 6.36 10.02 19.04
CA GLN A 405 7.26 10.98 18.42
C GLN A 405 8.50 10.39 17.71
N PRO A 406 8.34 9.43 16.77
CA PRO A 406 9.45 8.68 16.20
C PRO A 406 10.47 9.55 15.44
N ASN A 407 10.05 10.68 14.85
CA ASN A 407 10.98 11.56 14.13
C ASN A 407 11.89 12.37 15.09
N PHE A 408 11.49 12.54 16.36
CA PHE A 408 12.32 13.23 17.36
C PHE A 408 13.71 12.58 17.50
N TYR A 409 13.76 11.24 17.45
CA TYR A 409 15.00 10.48 17.62
C TYR A 409 16.01 10.67 16.47
N PHE A 410 15.58 11.22 15.34
CA PHE A 410 16.40 11.43 14.14
C PHE A 410 16.63 12.92 13.82
N ASP A 411 16.12 13.84 14.64
CA ASP A 411 16.33 15.27 14.48
C ASP A 411 17.74 15.67 14.96
N ALA A 412 18.59 16.12 14.03
CA ALA A 412 19.94 16.55 14.31
C ALA A 412 20.04 17.78 15.24
N GLN A 413 18.96 18.55 15.39
CA GLN A 413 18.90 19.68 16.34
C GLN A 413 18.74 19.20 17.79
N GLN A 414 18.22 17.99 18.00
CA GLN A 414 17.98 17.42 19.33
C GLN A 414 19.24 16.72 19.84
N LYS A 415 20.12 17.46 20.52
CA LYS A 415 21.41 16.93 21.03
C LYS A 415 21.26 15.70 21.96
N ARG A 416 20.13 15.55 22.66
CA ARG A 416 19.83 14.41 23.54
C ARG A 416 19.04 13.28 22.86
N ALA A 417 18.65 13.42 21.59
CA ALA A 417 17.92 12.38 20.86
C ALA A 417 18.60 11.01 20.89
N PRO A 418 19.94 10.88 20.73
CA PRO A 418 20.61 9.57 20.85
C PRO A 418 20.47 8.93 22.24
N LEU A 419 20.48 9.73 23.31
CA LEU A 419 20.27 9.25 24.67
C LEU A 419 18.83 8.79 24.88
N TYR A 420 17.86 9.56 24.39
CA TYR A 420 16.44 9.20 24.55
C TYR A 420 16.03 8.03 23.65
N LEU A 421 16.71 7.84 22.52
CA LEU A 421 16.58 6.64 21.70
C LEU A 421 17.13 5.40 22.43
N ASP A 422 18.22 5.55 23.20
CA ASP A 422 18.71 4.47 24.07
C ASP A 422 17.65 4.07 25.11
N TYR A 423 17.00 5.05 25.74
CA TYR A 423 15.92 4.80 26.71
C TYR A 423 14.71 4.12 26.06
N LEU A 424 14.36 4.51 24.84
CA LEU A 424 13.31 3.86 24.06
C LEU A 424 13.65 2.39 23.81
N LEU A 425 14.89 2.07 23.41
CA LEU A 425 15.30 0.69 23.13
C LEU A 425 15.41 -0.17 24.40
N MET A 426 15.64 0.43 25.56
CA MET A 426 15.57 -0.28 26.84
C MET A 426 14.13 -0.57 27.30
N THR A 427 13.13 0.22 26.85
CA THR A 427 11.73 0.13 27.32
C THR A 427 10.80 -0.54 26.31
N HIS A 428 10.78 -0.10 25.05
CA HIS A 428 9.97 -0.69 23.97
C HIS A 428 10.60 -1.96 23.37
N GLY A 429 11.90 -2.17 23.65
CA GLY A 429 12.70 -3.24 23.09
C GLY A 429 12.86 -4.49 23.95
N TRP A 430 12.25 -4.56 25.13
CA TRP A 430 12.48 -5.67 26.05
C TRP A 430 11.84 -6.97 25.55
N ARG A 431 12.67 -7.97 25.20
CA ARG A 431 12.25 -9.36 24.99
C ARG A 431 12.97 -10.28 25.97
N ARG A 432 12.20 -11.10 26.69
CA ARG A 432 12.67 -12.07 27.69
C ARG A 432 13.01 -13.46 27.08
N PHE A 433 13.37 -13.45 25.78
CA PHE A 433 13.81 -14.56 24.90
C PHE A 433 12.78 -15.59 24.43
N GLU A 434 12.22 -15.35 23.23
CA GLU A 434 11.52 -16.37 22.42
C GLU A 434 12.42 -16.84 21.27
N TRP A 435 13.59 -17.41 21.59
CA TRP A 435 14.48 -18.03 20.60
C TRP A 435 14.04 -19.46 20.23
N ARG A 436 13.05 -20.02 20.91
CA ARG A 436 12.60 -21.41 20.72
C ARG A 436 12.17 -21.72 19.29
N GLU A 437 11.43 -20.81 18.65
CA GLU A 437 10.93 -21.01 17.28
C GLU A 437 12.02 -20.86 16.21
N ILE A 438 13.01 -19.99 16.45
CA ILE A 438 14.17 -19.80 15.55
C ILE A 438 15.16 -20.96 15.69
N LEU A 439 15.31 -21.51 16.90
CA LEU A 439 16.20 -22.63 17.20
C LEU A 439 15.57 -24.00 16.88
N SER A 440 14.25 -24.09 16.78
CA SER A 440 13.57 -25.28 16.29
C SER A 440 13.61 -25.31 14.77
N ASP A 441 14.19 -26.37 14.19
CA ASP A 441 14.27 -26.63 12.74
C ASP A 441 12.88 -26.95 12.10
N THR A 442 11.81 -26.39 12.66
CA THR A 442 10.47 -26.42 12.08
C THR A 442 10.44 -25.42 10.94
N THR A 443 10.78 -25.90 9.74
CA THR A 443 10.46 -25.24 8.49
C THR A 443 8.95 -25.10 8.35
N GLN A 444 8.38 -24.05 8.96
CA GLN A 444 6.97 -23.74 8.85
C GLN A 444 6.68 -23.49 7.36
N LYS A 445 5.71 -24.22 6.81
CA LYS A 445 5.25 -24.03 5.45
C LYS A 445 4.54 -22.68 5.39
N ALA A 446 4.96 -21.77 4.50
CA ALA A 446 4.23 -20.52 4.30
C ALA A 446 2.81 -20.81 3.80
N ASP A 447 1.83 -20.23 4.48
CA ASP A 447 0.42 -20.32 4.11
C ASP A 447 0.08 -19.40 2.95
N TYR A 448 0.82 -18.30 2.80
CA TYR A 448 0.62 -17.29 1.77
C TYR A 448 1.83 -17.21 0.83
N ALA A 449 1.58 -17.21 -0.49
CA ALA A 449 2.63 -17.16 -1.50
C ALA A 449 3.01 -15.73 -1.90
N ILE A 450 4.22 -15.57 -2.42
CA ILE A 450 4.70 -14.35 -3.08
C ILE A 450 3.90 -14.13 -4.37
N GLU A 451 3.28 -12.96 -4.51
CA GLU A 451 2.53 -12.57 -5.70
C GLU A 451 3.39 -11.71 -6.64
N ARG A 452 3.75 -12.26 -7.81
CA ARG A 452 4.50 -11.55 -8.86
C ARG A 452 3.60 -10.98 -9.97
N SER A 453 2.37 -11.46 -10.03
CA SER A 453 1.35 -11.18 -11.02
C SER A 453 -0.03 -11.49 -10.42
N ARG A 454 -1.08 -11.10 -11.11
CA ARG A 454 -2.45 -11.39 -10.70
C ARG A 454 -2.88 -12.75 -11.23
N THR A 455 -3.52 -13.52 -10.37
CA THR A 455 -4.31 -14.69 -10.77
C THR A 455 -5.79 -14.34 -10.68
N ILE A 456 -6.56 -14.69 -11.71
CA ILE A 456 -8.03 -14.63 -11.69
C ILE A 456 -8.57 -16.05 -11.59
N THR A 457 -9.42 -16.30 -10.59
CA THR A 457 -10.14 -17.56 -10.41
C THR A 457 -11.64 -17.31 -10.35
N GLY A 458 -12.40 -18.36 -10.64
CA GLY A 458 -13.85 -18.31 -10.57
C GLY A 458 -14.48 -19.60 -11.01
N ARG A 459 -15.81 -19.58 -11.15
CA ARG A 459 -16.61 -20.71 -11.62
C ARG A 459 -17.54 -20.27 -12.74
N ILE A 460 -17.79 -21.20 -13.67
CA ILE A 460 -18.79 -21.07 -14.72
C ILE A 460 -19.91 -22.07 -14.43
N LEU A 461 -21.09 -21.53 -14.15
CA LEU A 461 -22.28 -22.28 -13.73
C LEU A 461 -23.36 -22.22 -14.82
N ARG A 462 -24.26 -23.19 -14.82
CA ARG A 462 -25.51 -23.18 -15.59
C ARG A 462 -26.54 -22.29 -14.89
N GLU A 463 -27.63 -21.95 -15.56
CA GLU A 463 -28.72 -21.15 -14.97
C GLU A 463 -29.32 -21.76 -13.69
N ASN A 464 -29.31 -23.09 -13.58
CA ASN A 464 -29.80 -23.82 -12.40
C ASN A 464 -28.74 -23.93 -11.28
N GLY A 465 -27.59 -23.26 -11.39
CA GLY A 465 -26.50 -23.28 -10.43
C GLY A 465 -25.55 -24.48 -10.53
N SER A 466 -25.82 -25.47 -11.39
CA SER A 466 -24.93 -26.63 -11.57
C SER A 466 -23.69 -26.29 -12.41
N ALA A 467 -22.59 -27.02 -12.22
CA ALA A 467 -21.31 -26.70 -12.85
C ALA A 467 -21.25 -27.04 -14.36
N PHE A 468 -20.54 -26.20 -15.12
CA PHE A 468 -20.01 -26.60 -16.44
C PHE A 468 -18.69 -27.34 -16.27
N GLY A 469 -18.74 -28.64 -16.01
CA GLY A 469 -17.54 -29.47 -15.83
C GLY A 469 -16.75 -29.70 -17.12
N ASN A 470 -15.41 -29.63 -17.08
CA ASN A 470 -14.49 -30.00 -18.17
C ASN A 470 -14.79 -29.36 -19.53
N THR A 471 -15.38 -28.17 -19.55
CA THR A 471 -15.91 -27.52 -20.75
C THR A 471 -14.99 -26.39 -21.20
N LYS A 472 -14.80 -26.21 -22.51
CA LYS A 472 -14.00 -25.11 -23.07
C LYS A 472 -14.85 -23.85 -23.17
N PHE A 473 -14.29 -22.72 -22.78
CA PHE A 473 -14.92 -21.41 -22.83
C PHE A 473 -13.98 -20.37 -23.43
N LYS A 474 -14.59 -19.40 -24.11
CA LYS A 474 -13.99 -18.11 -24.45
C LYS A 474 -14.57 -17.06 -23.50
N LEU A 475 -13.73 -16.52 -22.63
CA LEU A 475 -14.06 -15.37 -21.80
C LEU A 475 -13.74 -14.09 -22.55
N ILE A 476 -14.74 -13.25 -22.80
CA ILE A 476 -14.57 -11.96 -23.46
C ILE A 476 -14.50 -10.89 -22.37
N PHE A 477 -13.32 -10.32 -22.18
CA PHE A 477 -13.08 -9.19 -21.29
C PHE A 477 -13.40 -7.90 -22.04
N LYS A 478 -14.23 -7.04 -21.46
CA LYS A 478 -14.60 -5.75 -22.05
C LYS A 478 -14.51 -4.63 -21.01
N SER A 479 -13.72 -3.60 -21.34
CA SER A 479 -13.71 -2.30 -20.69
C SER A 479 -14.08 -1.22 -21.72
N PRO A 480 -14.17 0.08 -21.35
CA PRO A 480 -14.38 1.16 -22.33
C PRO A 480 -13.27 1.29 -23.38
N SER A 481 -12.03 0.90 -23.05
CA SER A 481 -10.86 1.05 -23.92
C SER A 481 -10.41 -0.24 -24.58
N ASP A 482 -10.69 -1.41 -23.99
CA ASP A 482 -10.13 -2.69 -24.41
C ASP A 482 -11.18 -3.78 -24.49
N ILE A 483 -11.07 -4.63 -25.52
CA ILE A 483 -11.85 -5.86 -25.65
C ILE A 483 -10.93 -6.97 -26.14
N PHE A 484 -10.86 -8.07 -25.40
CA PHE A 484 -10.05 -9.21 -25.82
C PHE A 484 -10.58 -10.55 -25.25
N PRO A 485 -10.42 -11.66 -25.99
CA PRO A 485 -10.82 -12.97 -25.54
C PRO A 485 -9.70 -13.72 -24.80
N VAL A 486 -10.06 -14.53 -23.82
CA VAL A 486 -9.21 -15.53 -23.17
C VAL A 486 -9.87 -16.91 -23.32
N LEU A 487 -9.13 -17.87 -23.86
CA LEU A 487 -9.57 -19.25 -23.98
C LEU A 487 -9.16 -20.04 -22.75
N LEU A 488 -10.09 -20.79 -22.16
CA LEU A 488 -9.81 -21.65 -21.02
C LEU A 488 -10.67 -22.92 -21.03
N LYS A 489 -10.31 -23.88 -20.18
CA LYS A 489 -11.11 -25.07 -19.91
C LYS A 489 -11.39 -25.14 -18.40
N THR A 490 -12.66 -25.34 -18.03
CA THR A 490 -13.05 -25.52 -16.64
C THR A 490 -12.66 -26.91 -16.12
N ASP A 491 -12.56 -27.06 -14.79
CA ASP A 491 -12.39 -28.36 -14.14
C ASP A 491 -13.72 -29.10 -13.95
N LYS A 492 -13.75 -30.22 -13.20
CA LYS A 492 -14.96 -31.02 -12.95
C LYS A 492 -16.07 -30.26 -12.23
N VAL A 493 -15.74 -29.25 -11.42
CA VAL A 493 -16.70 -28.45 -10.63
C VAL A 493 -16.96 -27.09 -11.29
N GLY A 494 -16.54 -26.90 -12.54
CA GLY A 494 -16.76 -25.68 -13.30
C GLY A 494 -15.81 -24.54 -12.93
N ALA A 495 -14.78 -24.80 -12.12
CA ALA A 495 -13.80 -23.79 -11.73
C ALA A 495 -12.77 -23.55 -12.85
N PHE A 496 -12.23 -22.33 -12.90
CA PHE A 496 -11.15 -21.96 -13.80
C PHE A 496 -10.09 -21.12 -13.07
N LYS A 497 -8.89 -21.08 -13.64
CA LYS A 497 -7.76 -20.28 -13.17
C LYS A 497 -7.04 -19.67 -14.37
N ILE A 498 -6.84 -18.36 -14.35
CA ILE A 498 -6.00 -17.61 -15.30
C ILE A 498 -4.83 -17.05 -14.49
N ALA A 499 -3.64 -17.61 -14.68
CA ALA A 499 -2.41 -17.15 -14.03
C ALA A 499 -1.75 -16.04 -14.86
N ASP A 500 -0.87 -15.26 -14.22
CA ASP A 500 -0.05 -14.21 -14.86
C ASP A 500 -0.86 -13.19 -15.68
N PHE A 501 -2.00 -12.78 -15.14
CA PHE A 501 -3.01 -12.02 -15.85
C PHE A 501 -3.19 -10.61 -15.28
N ASP A 502 -2.25 -9.75 -15.64
CA ASP A 502 -2.16 -8.38 -15.16
C ASP A 502 -3.04 -7.43 -16.02
N ILE A 503 -4.29 -7.26 -15.61
CA ILE A 503 -5.24 -6.27 -16.17
C ILE A 503 -5.39 -5.05 -15.25
N LYS A 504 -5.80 -3.90 -15.80
CA LYS A 504 -6.00 -2.66 -15.04
C LYS A 504 -7.41 -2.12 -15.20
N GLY A 505 -8.00 -1.64 -14.11
CA GLY A 505 -9.37 -1.13 -14.10
C GLY A 505 -10.43 -2.22 -14.15
N GLU A 506 -11.69 -1.81 -14.34
CA GLU A 506 -12.84 -2.69 -14.34
C GLU A 506 -13.07 -3.34 -15.71
N TYR A 507 -13.35 -4.65 -15.71
CA TYR A 507 -13.79 -5.38 -16.89
C TYR A 507 -15.10 -6.12 -16.63
N VAL A 508 -16.04 -5.97 -17.57
CA VAL A 508 -17.20 -6.84 -17.68
C VAL A 508 -16.79 -8.04 -18.53
N VAL A 509 -16.98 -9.23 -17.99
CA VAL A 509 -16.54 -10.49 -18.59
C VAL A 509 -17.72 -11.38 -18.92
N THR A 510 -17.77 -11.84 -20.17
CA THR A 510 -18.82 -12.76 -20.63
C THR A 510 -18.20 -14.09 -21.01
N ALA A 511 -18.77 -15.18 -20.49
CA ALA A 511 -18.37 -16.54 -20.86
C ALA A 511 -19.20 -17.04 -22.04
N VAL A 512 -18.51 -17.53 -23.08
CA VAL A 512 -19.11 -18.16 -24.26
C VAL A 512 -18.56 -19.57 -24.39
N GLU A 513 -19.43 -20.57 -24.38
CA GLU A 513 -19.03 -21.98 -24.59
C GLU A 513 -18.42 -22.15 -25.99
N ASP A 514 -17.29 -22.84 -26.07
CA ASP A 514 -16.58 -23.10 -27.32
C ASP A 514 -17.24 -24.27 -28.07
N GLY A 515 -18.20 -23.96 -28.96
CA GLY A 515 -18.95 -24.96 -29.75
C GLY A 515 -20.19 -24.40 -30.48
N ILE A 516 -20.83 -25.25 -31.30
CA ILE A 516 -21.99 -24.90 -32.14
C ILE A 516 -23.25 -24.63 -31.29
N ASN A 517 -23.40 -25.34 -30.16
CA ASN A 517 -24.52 -25.18 -29.24
C ASN A 517 -24.10 -24.38 -28.00
N GLN A 518 -24.07 -23.05 -28.11
CA GLN A 518 -23.69 -22.16 -27.01
C GLN A 518 -24.77 -22.15 -25.92
N ARG A 519 -24.50 -22.81 -24.79
CA ARG A 519 -25.45 -22.86 -23.66
C ARG A 519 -25.30 -21.62 -22.77
N PRO A 520 -26.39 -21.09 -22.20
CA PRO A 520 -26.32 -19.96 -21.27
C PRO A 520 -25.50 -20.32 -20.03
N SER A 521 -24.62 -19.42 -19.62
CA SER A 521 -23.78 -19.59 -18.44
C SER A 521 -23.82 -18.39 -17.50
N GLN A 522 -23.55 -18.62 -16.23
CA GLN A 522 -23.32 -17.61 -15.22
C GLN A 522 -21.85 -17.66 -14.80
N LEU A 523 -21.15 -16.54 -14.99
CA LEU A 523 -19.76 -16.38 -14.57
C LEU A 523 -19.72 -15.78 -13.16
N VAL A 524 -19.05 -16.47 -12.24
CA VAL A 524 -18.82 -16.00 -10.88
C VAL A 524 -17.32 -15.97 -10.64
N PHE A 525 -16.74 -14.80 -10.45
CA PHE A 525 -15.35 -14.70 -10.02
C PHE A 525 -15.26 -15.02 -8.53
N ASP A 526 -14.20 -15.73 -8.13
CA ASP A 526 -13.89 -15.81 -6.72
C ASP A 526 -13.39 -14.42 -6.31
N GLU A 527 -14.08 -13.80 -5.36
CA GLU A 527 -13.53 -12.63 -4.66
C GLU A 527 -12.16 -13.05 -4.11
N PRO A 528 -11.09 -12.25 -4.31
CA PRO A 528 -9.86 -12.49 -3.56
C PRO A 528 -10.29 -12.47 -2.09
N SER A 529 -10.13 -13.61 -1.41
CA SER A 529 -10.54 -13.78 -0.02
C SER A 529 -10.19 -12.51 0.74
N ALA A 530 -11.21 -11.78 1.23
CA ALA A 530 -11.04 -10.48 1.89
C ALA A 530 -9.89 -10.58 2.88
N GLY A 531 -8.75 -10.02 2.47
CA GLY A 531 -7.45 -10.65 2.72
C GLY A 531 -6.74 -10.19 3.95
N ALA A 532 -7.39 -9.44 4.83
CA ALA A 532 -6.94 -9.26 6.20
C ALA A 532 -8.11 -8.73 7.04
N SER A 533 -8.63 -9.55 7.95
CA SER A 533 -9.04 -8.98 9.23
C SER A 533 -7.76 -8.55 9.93
N SER A 534 -7.27 -7.35 9.60
CA SER A 534 -6.26 -6.70 10.40
C SER A 534 -7.00 -6.01 11.52
N ALA A 535 -6.99 -6.60 12.72
CA ALA A 535 -7.40 -5.89 13.92
C ALA A 535 -6.79 -4.47 13.87
N VAL A 536 -7.63 -3.45 14.00
CA VAL A 536 -7.13 -2.08 14.08
C VAL A 536 -6.30 -2.00 15.34
N LEU A 537 -5.04 -1.64 15.18
CA LEU A 537 -4.19 -1.41 16.33
C LEU A 537 -4.65 -0.12 17.01
N PRO A 538 -4.92 -0.13 18.32
CA PRO A 538 -5.21 1.08 19.07
C PRO A 538 -4.11 2.11 18.83
N ASN A 539 -4.49 3.35 18.55
CA ASN A 539 -3.55 4.47 18.52
C ASN A 539 -3.75 5.32 19.78
N PRO A 540 -2.87 5.22 20.79
CA PRO A 540 -2.86 6.08 21.96
C PRO A 540 -2.99 7.58 21.64
N ALA A 541 -2.35 8.03 20.55
CA ALA A 541 -2.38 9.43 20.14
C ALA A 541 -3.68 9.86 19.46
N ALA A 542 -4.51 8.93 18.97
CA ALA A 542 -5.83 9.26 18.43
C ALA A 542 -6.82 9.66 19.54
N ALA A 543 -6.55 9.25 20.79
CA ALA A 543 -7.38 9.62 21.94
C ALA A 543 -7.25 11.11 22.34
N ALA A 544 -6.21 11.80 21.86
CA ALA A 544 -6.08 13.24 21.96
C ALA A 544 -6.76 13.88 20.73
N GLU A 545 -8.09 13.99 20.77
CA GLU A 545 -8.85 14.60 19.67
C GLU A 545 -8.37 16.04 19.41
N THR A 546 -7.75 16.27 18.26
CA THR A 546 -7.54 17.63 17.74
C THR A 546 -8.90 18.20 17.31
N PRO A 547 -9.22 19.46 17.63
CA PRO A 547 -10.45 20.07 17.16
C PRO A 547 -10.44 20.19 15.63
N PRO A 548 -11.61 20.16 14.97
CA PRO A 548 -11.72 20.43 13.54
C PRO A 548 -11.07 21.77 13.20
N ASN A 549 -10.25 21.81 12.15
CA ASN A 549 -9.73 23.06 11.60
C ASN A 549 -10.77 23.61 10.59
N PRO A 550 -11.58 24.62 10.94
CA PRO A 550 -12.67 25.08 10.08
C PRO A 550 -12.16 25.71 8.79
N ASN A 551 -10.96 26.30 8.83
CA ASN A 551 -10.32 26.90 7.67
C ASN A 551 -9.87 25.82 6.66
N LEU A 552 -9.32 24.69 7.14
CA LEU A 552 -9.04 23.54 6.29
C LEU A 552 -10.32 23.01 5.64
N ILE A 553 -11.36 22.75 6.45
CA ILE A 553 -12.61 22.17 5.94
C ILE A 553 -13.28 23.06 4.90
N ALA A 554 -13.40 24.37 5.18
CA ALA A 554 -14.01 25.32 4.27
C ALA A 554 -13.21 25.45 2.97
N ASN A 555 -11.87 25.43 3.04
CA ASN A 555 -11.01 25.51 1.87
C ASN A 555 -11.11 24.25 0.99
N ASP A 556 -10.97 23.04 1.57
CA ASP A 556 -11.10 21.76 0.86
C ASP A 556 -12.44 21.68 0.12
N LEU A 557 -13.55 22.04 0.77
CA LEU A 557 -14.88 21.99 0.15
C LEU A 557 -15.02 22.94 -1.04
N ARG A 558 -14.42 24.14 -0.96
CA ARG A 558 -14.37 25.07 -2.10
C ARG A 558 -13.61 24.45 -3.27
N TRP A 559 -12.44 23.86 -3.00
CA TRP A 559 -11.61 23.20 -4.01
C TRP A 559 -12.30 22.00 -4.66
N GLN A 560 -12.95 21.14 -3.88
CA GLN A 560 -13.68 19.98 -4.40
C GLN A 560 -14.82 20.40 -5.35
N ASN A 561 -15.61 21.41 -4.99
CA ASN A 561 -16.71 21.89 -5.82
C ASN A 561 -16.23 22.43 -7.18
N LEU A 562 -15.06 23.05 -7.21
CA LEU A 562 -14.45 23.56 -8.44
C LEU A 562 -13.99 22.44 -9.36
N LEU A 563 -13.28 21.46 -8.82
CA LEU A 563 -12.81 20.31 -9.59
C LEU A 563 -13.98 19.53 -10.20
N LYS A 564 -15.10 19.37 -9.47
CA LYS A 564 -16.33 18.77 -10.01
C LYS A 564 -16.87 19.50 -11.24
N GLY A 565 -16.78 20.84 -11.26
CA GLY A 565 -17.17 21.66 -12.41
C GLY A 565 -16.22 21.56 -13.61
N TRP A 566 -14.96 21.19 -13.38
CA TRP A 566 -13.90 21.12 -14.40
C TRP A 566 -13.73 19.73 -15.01
N GLU A 567 -13.93 18.66 -14.23
CA GLU A 567 -13.84 17.27 -14.70
C GLU A 567 -15.03 16.84 -15.58
N GLY A 568 -15.91 17.76 -15.98
CA GLY A 568 -17.11 17.44 -16.78
C GLY A 568 -18.12 16.58 -16.03
N GLY A 569 -18.05 16.55 -14.68
CA GLY A 569 -18.95 15.80 -13.83
C GLY A 569 -20.37 16.33 -13.95
N ILE A 570 -21.27 15.52 -14.52
CA ILE A 570 -22.70 15.80 -14.52
C ILE A 570 -23.17 15.76 -13.06
N THR A 571 -23.35 16.93 -12.45
CA THR A 571 -24.16 17.02 -11.24
C THR A 571 -25.61 16.85 -11.69
N LEU A 572 -26.20 15.68 -11.43
CA LEU A 572 -27.61 15.45 -11.75
C LEU A 572 -28.47 16.35 -10.86
N GLN A 573 -28.85 17.52 -11.37
CA GLN A 573 -30.07 18.19 -10.93
C GLN A 573 -31.26 17.31 -11.31
N GLU A 574 -32.33 17.37 -10.51
CA GLU A 574 -33.59 16.64 -10.71
C GLU A 574 -33.90 16.45 -12.20
N VAL A 575 -34.00 15.18 -12.61
CA VAL A 575 -34.21 14.80 -14.01
C VAL A 575 -35.64 15.17 -14.41
N LYS A 576 -35.85 16.41 -14.85
CA LYS A 576 -36.98 16.75 -15.72
C LYS A 576 -36.59 16.41 -17.14
N ILE A 577 -37.02 15.24 -17.59
CA ILE A 577 -36.82 14.75 -18.96
C ILE A 577 -37.47 15.76 -19.92
N LYS A 578 -36.64 16.59 -20.57
CA LYS A 578 -36.99 17.28 -21.81
C LYS A 578 -36.11 16.71 -22.91
N THR A 579 -36.69 15.80 -23.67
CA THR A 579 -36.06 15.13 -24.81
C THR A 579 -35.63 16.15 -25.86
N GLN A 580 -34.32 16.26 -26.08
CA GLN A 580 -33.77 16.79 -27.33
C GLN A 580 -33.03 15.62 -28.01
N LYS A 581 -33.54 15.22 -29.18
CA LYS A 581 -33.08 14.04 -29.92
C LYS A 581 -31.67 14.32 -30.45
N SER A 582 -30.64 13.69 -29.87
CA SER A 582 -29.31 13.63 -30.48
C SER A 582 -29.40 12.82 -31.78
N ASP A 583 -28.57 13.17 -32.77
CA ASP A 583 -28.45 12.41 -34.01
C ASP A 583 -28.04 10.95 -33.68
N PRO A 584 -28.94 9.96 -33.86
CA PRO A 584 -28.69 8.58 -33.47
C PRO A 584 -27.62 7.90 -34.34
N MET A 585 -27.12 8.56 -35.39
CA MET A 585 -26.23 7.95 -36.38
C MET A 585 -24.73 8.09 -36.06
N LYS A 586 -24.32 9.02 -35.17
CA LYS A 586 -22.89 9.35 -34.98
C LYS A 586 -22.10 8.39 -34.08
N ASN A 587 -22.76 7.68 -33.15
CA ASN A 587 -22.11 6.84 -32.13
C ASN A 587 -22.69 5.41 -32.04
N ASP A 588 -23.28 4.89 -33.11
CA ASP A 588 -23.87 3.55 -33.09
C ASP A 588 -22.78 2.46 -33.09
N ALA A 589 -22.60 1.78 -31.95
CA ALA A 589 -21.60 0.73 -31.76
C ALA A 589 -21.70 -0.42 -32.78
N ARG A 590 -22.86 -0.59 -33.44
CA ARG A 590 -23.08 -1.57 -34.51
C ARG A 590 -22.33 -1.22 -35.82
N ARG A 591 -21.79 0.00 -35.95
CA ARG A 591 -20.93 0.44 -37.06
C ARG A 591 -19.44 0.14 -36.85
N ILE A 592 -19.02 -0.11 -35.60
CA ILE A 592 -17.62 -0.36 -35.25
C ILE A 592 -17.09 -1.65 -35.93
N MET A 593 -17.98 -2.58 -36.28
CA MET A 593 -17.61 -3.89 -36.83
C MET A 593 -16.98 -3.88 -38.23
N TYR A 594 -17.11 -2.80 -39.00
CA TYR A 594 -16.54 -2.70 -40.35
C TYR A 594 -15.52 -1.56 -40.50
N GLY A 595 -15.15 -0.89 -39.41
CA GLY A 595 -14.06 0.09 -39.39
C GLY A 595 -14.28 1.39 -40.18
N GLY A 596 -15.45 1.65 -40.77
CA GLY A 596 -15.73 2.87 -41.53
C GLY A 596 -17.20 3.14 -41.86
N GLN A 597 -17.46 4.15 -42.70
CA GLN A 597 -18.82 4.56 -43.11
C GLN A 597 -19.36 3.65 -44.23
N PRO A 598 -20.62 3.21 -44.17
CA PRO A 598 -21.21 2.41 -45.24
C PRO A 598 -21.30 3.21 -46.55
N ASP A 599 -21.11 2.53 -47.67
CA ASP A 599 -21.24 3.13 -49.01
C ASP A 599 -22.70 3.59 -49.28
N ARG A 600 -23.66 2.92 -48.63
CA ARG A 600 -25.07 3.32 -48.63
C ARG A 600 -25.77 2.87 -47.35
N THR A 601 -26.63 3.75 -46.82
CA THR A 601 -27.58 3.43 -45.75
C THR A 601 -29.01 3.64 -46.22
N VAL A 602 -29.88 2.67 -46.00
CA VAL A 602 -31.33 2.80 -46.18
C VAL A 602 -31.98 2.80 -44.80
N LEU A 603 -32.57 3.93 -44.40
CA LEU A 603 -33.35 4.01 -43.17
C LEU A 603 -34.72 3.38 -43.39
N VAL A 604 -35.17 2.56 -42.44
CA VAL A 604 -36.49 1.90 -42.47
C VAL A 604 -37.42 2.58 -41.48
N ASP A 605 -38.16 3.57 -41.99
CA ASP A 605 -39.27 4.17 -41.27
C ASP A 605 -40.53 3.29 -41.34
N ASP A 606 -41.56 3.65 -40.58
CA ASP A 606 -42.78 2.83 -40.49
C ASP A 606 -43.57 2.81 -41.82
N ASN A 607 -43.45 3.85 -42.65
CA ASN A 607 -44.05 3.89 -43.98
C ASN A 607 -43.36 2.93 -44.94
N LEU A 608 -42.02 2.89 -44.92
CA LEU A 608 -41.23 1.95 -45.69
C LEU A 608 -41.50 0.52 -45.21
N ALA A 609 -41.52 0.27 -43.90
CA ALA A 609 -41.85 -1.04 -43.35
C ALA A 609 -43.26 -1.51 -43.76
N ALA A 610 -44.25 -0.61 -43.72
CA ALA A 610 -45.63 -0.91 -44.12
C ALA A 610 -45.75 -1.32 -45.59
N ASN A 611 -44.97 -0.73 -46.50
CA ASN A 611 -44.94 -1.12 -47.92
C ASN A 611 -44.48 -2.56 -48.16
N PHE A 612 -43.78 -3.16 -47.19
CA PHE A 612 -43.30 -4.54 -47.24
C PHE A 612 -43.98 -5.40 -46.18
N ALA A 613 -45.06 -4.94 -45.53
CA ALA A 613 -45.79 -5.73 -44.54
C ALA A 613 -46.31 -7.03 -45.18
N GLY A 614 -45.89 -8.18 -44.64
CA GLY A 614 -46.20 -9.50 -45.20
C GLY A 614 -45.26 -9.98 -46.31
N GLN A 615 -44.23 -9.22 -46.66
CA GLN A 615 -43.16 -9.61 -47.58
C GLN A 615 -41.83 -9.86 -46.83
N SER A 616 -40.95 -10.64 -47.44
CA SER A 616 -39.60 -10.89 -46.91
C SER A 616 -38.75 -9.62 -46.91
N VAL A 617 -37.95 -9.40 -45.86
CA VAL A 617 -36.98 -8.30 -45.79
C VAL A 617 -35.96 -8.36 -46.94
N LEU A 618 -35.70 -9.53 -47.53
CA LEU A 618 -34.86 -9.63 -48.73
C LEU A 618 -35.45 -8.90 -49.94
N MET A 619 -36.77 -8.89 -50.10
CA MET A 619 -37.44 -8.12 -51.15
C MET A 619 -37.30 -6.61 -50.91
N MET A 620 -37.33 -6.19 -49.65
CA MET A 620 -37.04 -4.80 -49.26
C MET A 620 -35.60 -4.42 -49.61
N VAL A 621 -34.64 -5.28 -49.29
CA VAL A 621 -33.22 -5.08 -49.61
C VAL A 621 -33.03 -4.93 -51.13
N THR A 622 -33.54 -5.86 -51.93
CA THR A 622 -33.38 -5.82 -53.40
C THR A 622 -34.13 -4.65 -54.04
N SER A 623 -35.24 -4.20 -53.46
CA SER A 623 -36.00 -3.04 -53.95
C SER A 623 -35.29 -1.71 -53.67
N ARG A 624 -34.61 -1.59 -52.52
CA ARG A 624 -34.01 -0.31 -52.06
C ARG A 624 -32.52 -0.20 -52.32
N VAL A 625 -31.87 -1.32 -52.64
CA VAL A 625 -30.45 -1.40 -52.96
C VAL A 625 -30.29 -1.98 -54.38
N PRO A 626 -30.25 -1.13 -55.43
CA PRO A 626 -30.22 -1.58 -56.83
C PRO A 626 -29.03 -2.47 -57.20
N SER A 627 -27.95 -2.40 -56.43
CA SER A 627 -26.76 -3.24 -56.63
C SER A 627 -26.91 -4.66 -56.10
N VAL A 628 -28.05 -5.02 -55.50
CA VAL A 628 -28.30 -6.31 -54.86
C VAL A 628 -29.30 -7.12 -55.66
N SER A 629 -28.95 -8.37 -55.96
CA SER A 629 -29.83 -9.34 -56.60
C SER A 629 -29.83 -10.68 -55.85
N LEU A 630 -30.93 -11.42 -55.98
CA LEU A 630 -31.03 -12.78 -55.46
C LEU A 630 -30.67 -13.77 -56.56
N VAL A 631 -29.86 -14.76 -56.22
CA VAL A 631 -29.51 -15.88 -57.10
C VAL A 631 -30.02 -17.16 -56.49
N LYS A 632 -30.78 -17.93 -57.26
CA LYS A 632 -31.25 -19.24 -56.82
C LYS A 632 -30.06 -20.21 -56.73
N LEU A 633 -29.78 -20.72 -55.54
CA LEU A 633 -28.77 -21.75 -55.31
C LEU A 633 -29.46 -23.12 -55.45
N GLY A 634 -29.30 -23.77 -56.61
CA GLY A 634 -29.67 -25.17 -56.81
C GLY A 634 -30.68 -25.44 -57.92
N ASN A 635 -30.34 -26.44 -58.73
CA ASN A 635 -31.20 -27.11 -59.72
C ASN A 635 -31.46 -28.52 -59.18
N GLY A 636 -32.59 -28.74 -58.51
CA GLY A 636 -32.98 -30.08 -58.04
C GLY A 636 -33.98 -30.07 -56.89
N ALA A 637 -35.20 -30.53 -57.18
CA ALA A 637 -36.22 -31.21 -56.35
C ALA A 637 -36.38 -30.92 -54.82
N ASP A 638 -35.91 -29.80 -54.28
CA ASP A 638 -36.20 -29.35 -52.90
C ASP A 638 -37.18 -28.14 -52.93
N PRO A 639 -38.32 -28.14 -52.20
CA PRO A 639 -39.32 -27.06 -52.31
C PRO A 639 -38.91 -25.74 -51.65
N SER A 640 -37.80 -25.71 -50.89
CA SER A 640 -37.27 -24.48 -50.30
C SER A 640 -36.22 -23.84 -51.23
N PRO A 641 -36.47 -22.65 -51.80
CA PRO A 641 -35.46 -21.96 -52.57
C PRO A 641 -34.41 -21.36 -51.62
N ASP A 642 -33.25 -22.01 -51.50
CA ASP A 642 -32.07 -21.35 -50.95
C ASP A 642 -31.63 -20.27 -51.96
N TYR A 643 -31.88 -19.01 -51.60
CA TYR A 643 -31.37 -17.87 -52.36
C TYR A 643 -30.01 -17.47 -51.81
N GLY A 644 -29.03 -17.29 -52.68
CA GLY A 644 -27.81 -16.54 -52.40
C GLY A 644 -28.01 -15.06 -52.72
N ILE A 645 -27.19 -14.20 -52.12
CA ILE A 645 -27.18 -12.76 -52.44
C ILE A 645 -25.98 -12.46 -53.31
N GLN A 646 -26.22 -11.70 -54.38
CA GLN A 646 -25.17 -11.05 -55.14
C GLN A 646 -25.22 -9.54 -54.94
N ILE A 647 -24.03 -8.94 -54.84
CA ILE A 647 -23.83 -7.51 -54.80
C ILE A 647 -22.90 -7.17 -55.97
N ARG A 648 -23.36 -6.33 -56.90
CA ARG A 648 -22.66 -6.01 -58.17
C ARG A 648 -22.20 -7.27 -58.94
N GLY A 649 -23.02 -8.33 -58.95
CA GLY A 649 -22.76 -9.58 -59.67
C GLY A 649 -21.76 -10.53 -59.01
N ARG A 650 -21.31 -10.25 -57.78
CA ARG A 650 -20.44 -11.13 -56.97
C ARG A 650 -21.18 -11.61 -55.73
N ALA A 651 -20.84 -12.81 -55.22
CA ALA A 651 -21.44 -13.33 -53.99
C ALA A 651 -21.17 -12.38 -52.81
N GLY A 652 -22.24 -11.91 -52.17
CA GLY A 652 -22.19 -10.98 -51.04
C GLY A 652 -22.47 -11.67 -49.71
N ILE A 653 -22.05 -11.05 -48.61
CA ILE A 653 -22.34 -11.49 -47.25
C ILE A 653 -23.58 -10.75 -46.72
N LEU A 654 -24.45 -11.49 -46.03
CA LEU A 654 -25.57 -10.94 -45.28
C LEU A 654 -25.25 -10.95 -43.78
N MET A 655 -25.54 -9.85 -43.10
CA MET A 655 -25.39 -9.73 -41.65
C MET A 655 -26.67 -9.21 -41.02
N LEU A 656 -26.91 -9.63 -39.78
CA LEU A 656 -27.95 -9.12 -38.90
C LEU A 656 -27.26 -8.56 -37.64
N ASP A 657 -27.38 -7.25 -37.45
CA ASP A 657 -26.76 -6.52 -36.33
C ASP A 657 -25.25 -6.81 -36.15
N GLY A 658 -24.52 -7.02 -37.25
CA GLY A 658 -23.08 -7.31 -37.25
C GLY A 658 -22.69 -8.79 -37.19
N VAL A 659 -23.66 -9.70 -37.18
CA VAL A 659 -23.41 -11.16 -37.23
C VAL A 659 -23.78 -11.71 -38.59
N GLN A 660 -22.91 -12.51 -39.22
CA GLN A 660 -23.21 -13.16 -40.49
C GLN A 660 -24.38 -14.15 -40.36
N VAL A 661 -25.35 -14.05 -41.27
CA VAL A 661 -26.57 -14.87 -41.27
C VAL A 661 -26.88 -15.42 -42.66
N THR A 662 -27.71 -16.45 -42.73
CA THR A 662 -28.21 -16.97 -44.00
C THR A 662 -29.43 -16.18 -44.49
N PRO A 663 -29.71 -16.16 -45.81
CA PRO A 663 -30.91 -15.52 -46.37
C PRO A 663 -32.24 -16.06 -45.79
N SER A 664 -32.27 -17.31 -45.33
CA SER A 664 -33.43 -17.91 -44.66
C SER A 664 -33.75 -17.21 -43.34
N ILE A 665 -32.74 -16.81 -42.56
CA ILE A 665 -32.92 -16.04 -41.32
C ILE A 665 -33.50 -14.66 -41.62
N VAL A 666 -32.96 -13.98 -42.63
CA VAL A 666 -33.45 -12.63 -43.00
C VAL A 666 -34.85 -12.65 -43.59
N SER A 667 -35.22 -13.73 -44.27
CA SER A 667 -36.59 -13.92 -44.77
C SER A 667 -37.63 -14.05 -43.65
N SER A 668 -37.21 -14.46 -42.45
CA SER A 668 -38.09 -14.59 -41.29
C SER A 668 -38.24 -13.29 -40.47
N LEU A 669 -37.48 -12.24 -40.81
CA LEU A 669 -37.53 -10.98 -40.08
C LEU A 669 -38.78 -10.18 -40.42
N ASN A 670 -39.31 -9.46 -39.43
CA ASN A 670 -40.40 -8.53 -39.63
C ASN A 670 -39.85 -7.16 -40.13
N PRO A 671 -40.33 -6.63 -41.28
CA PRO A 671 -40.01 -5.29 -41.77
C PRO A 671 -40.09 -4.17 -40.72
N PHE A 672 -41.06 -4.24 -39.79
CA PHE A 672 -41.24 -3.24 -38.74
C PHE A 672 -40.16 -3.27 -37.66
N GLU A 673 -39.41 -4.36 -37.56
CA GLU A 673 -38.30 -4.53 -36.61
C GLU A 673 -36.97 -4.04 -37.19
N ILE A 674 -36.91 -3.65 -38.47
CA ILE A 674 -35.71 -3.14 -39.11
C ILE A 674 -35.56 -1.65 -38.82
N ASP A 675 -34.38 -1.25 -38.36
CA ASP A 675 -33.98 0.15 -38.16
C ASP A 675 -33.41 0.71 -39.47
N ARG A 676 -32.43 0.02 -40.03
CA ARG A 676 -31.80 0.41 -41.30
C ARG A 676 -31.02 -0.73 -41.94
N ILE A 677 -30.63 -0.53 -43.19
CA ILE A 677 -29.82 -1.47 -43.99
C ILE A 677 -28.56 -0.73 -44.44
N ASP A 678 -27.41 -1.18 -43.98
CA ASP A 678 -26.10 -0.64 -44.33
C ASP A 678 -25.44 -1.54 -45.39
N VAL A 679 -24.92 -0.95 -46.47
CA VAL A 679 -24.32 -1.66 -47.61
C VAL A 679 -22.86 -1.23 -47.73
N LEU A 680 -21.97 -2.21 -47.80
CA LEU A 680 -20.53 -2.03 -47.95
C LEU A 680 -20.07 -2.77 -49.21
N THR A 681 -19.58 -2.06 -50.21
CA THR A 681 -19.02 -2.62 -51.44
C THR A 681 -17.50 -2.55 -51.45
N ASP A 682 -16.93 -1.43 -51.01
CA ASP A 682 -15.49 -1.16 -51.17
C ASP A 682 -14.73 -1.36 -49.84
N GLN A 683 -15.43 -1.22 -48.71
CA GLN A 683 -14.88 -1.43 -47.35
C GLN A 683 -15.03 -2.87 -46.81
N ALA A 684 -15.60 -3.78 -47.61
CA ALA A 684 -15.79 -5.17 -47.23
C ALA A 684 -14.47 -5.98 -47.16
N ALA A 685 -13.34 -5.40 -47.58
CA ALA A 685 -12.02 -6.02 -47.55
C ALA A 685 -11.54 -6.41 -46.13
N VAL A 686 -12.05 -5.72 -45.09
CA VAL A 686 -11.76 -6.04 -43.68
C VAL A 686 -12.29 -7.44 -43.27
N MET A 687 -13.24 -7.99 -44.04
CA MET A 687 -13.87 -9.30 -43.78
C MET A 687 -13.20 -10.48 -44.52
N GLY A 688 -12.02 -10.28 -45.12
CA GLY A 688 -11.24 -11.32 -45.81
C GLY A 688 -11.81 -11.73 -47.17
N VAL A 689 -11.35 -12.87 -47.71
CA VAL A 689 -11.66 -13.36 -49.09
C VAL A 689 -13.17 -13.52 -49.33
N ALA A 690 -13.94 -13.83 -48.28
CA ALA A 690 -15.40 -13.96 -48.34
C ALA A 690 -16.13 -12.61 -48.53
N GLY A 691 -15.50 -11.48 -48.19
CA GLY A 691 -16.06 -10.13 -48.34
C GLY A 691 -15.87 -9.50 -49.72
N GLY A 692 -15.17 -10.17 -50.65
CA GLY A 692 -14.78 -9.61 -51.96
C GLY A 692 -15.94 -9.26 -52.92
N GLY A 693 -17.18 -9.64 -52.58
CA GLY A 693 -18.40 -9.21 -53.26
C GLY A 693 -19.18 -8.10 -52.55
N GLY A 694 -18.88 -7.78 -51.28
CA GLY A 694 -19.59 -6.78 -50.47
C GLY A 694 -20.39 -7.38 -49.30
N VAL A 695 -20.86 -6.52 -48.39
CA VAL A 695 -21.64 -6.86 -47.20
C VAL A 695 -22.95 -6.06 -47.17
N ILE A 696 -24.05 -6.71 -46.84
CA ILE A 696 -25.31 -6.06 -46.45
C ILE A 696 -25.54 -6.37 -44.98
N ASN A 697 -25.51 -5.34 -44.14
CA ASN A 697 -25.83 -5.46 -42.73
C ASN A 697 -27.20 -4.87 -42.44
N ILE A 698 -28.12 -5.73 -42.02
CA ILE A 698 -29.48 -5.38 -41.62
C ILE A 698 -29.43 -5.10 -40.12
N LEU A 699 -29.76 -3.88 -39.72
CA LEU A 699 -29.76 -3.47 -38.33
C LEU A 699 -31.19 -3.43 -37.82
N THR A 700 -31.46 -4.07 -36.70
CA THR A 700 -32.81 -4.10 -36.10
C THR A 700 -32.99 -2.94 -35.13
N LYS A 701 -34.24 -2.50 -34.92
CA LYS A 701 -34.57 -1.49 -33.89
C LYS A 701 -34.17 -1.93 -32.46
N ARG A 702 -33.96 -3.25 -32.25
CA ARG A 702 -33.59 -3.84 -30.96
C ARG A 702 -32.08 -4.11 -30.79
N GLY A 703 -31.30 -4.10 -31.88
CA GLY A 703 -29.86 -4.36 -31.87
C GLY A 703 -29.49 -5.85 -31.72
N PRO A 704 -28.18 -6.17 -31.68
CA PRO A 704 -27.69 -7.55 -31.69
C PRO A 704 -28.15 -8.30 -30.43
N GLY A 705 -29.17 -9.16 -30.59
CA GLY A 705 -29.61 -10.08 -29.54
C GLY A 705 -31.11 -10.25 -29.32
N SER A 706 -31.96 -10.14 -30.36
CA SER A 706 -33.40 -10.47 -30.27
C SER A 706 -33.78 -11.84 -30.88
N GLY A 707 -32.81 -12.71 -31.14
CA GLY A 707 -33.06 -14.15 -31.14
C GLY A 707 -33.08 -14.62 -29.69
N SER A 708 -34.04 -15.47 -29.31
CA SER A 708 -34.29 -15.99 -27.96
C SER A 708 -33.19 -16.91 -27.41
N ALA A 709 -31.91 -16.60 -27.63
CA ALA A 709 -30.82 -17.15 -26.85
C ALA A 709 -30.85 -16.49 -25.47
N LYS A 710 -31.23 -17.24 -24.45
CA LYS A 710 -31.09 -16.82 -23.05
C LYS A 710 -29.66 -16.30 -22.84
N LYS A 711 -29.51 -15.01 -22.53
CA LYS A 711 -28.19 -14.36 -22.45
C LYS A 711 -27.41 -14.91 -21.26
N SER A 712 -26.16 -15.33 -21.49
CA SER A 712 -25.22 -15.63 -20.40
C SER A 712 -25.12 -14.43 -19.45
N LYS A 713 -25.16 -14.69 -18.14
CA LYS A 713 -24.94 -13.66 -17.12
C LYS A 713 -23.45 -13.34 -17.04
N SER A 714 -23.08 -12.13 -17.45
CA SER A 714 -21.72 -11.61 -17.33
C SER A 714 -21.32 -11.44 -15.85
N GLY A 715 -20.02 -11.56 -15.57
CA GLY A 715 -19.43 -11.20 -14.28
C GLY A 715 -18.55 -9.96 -14.41
N THR A 716 -18.31 -9.25 -13.31
CA THR A 716 -17.35 -8.13 -13.27
C THR A 716 -16.09 -8.57 -12.56
N VAL A 717 -14.92 -8.16 -13.06
CA VAL A 717 -13.64 -8.34 -12.37
C VAL A 717 -12.86 -7.03 -12.35
N MET A 718 -12.37 -6.68 -11.18
CA MET A 718 -11.50 -5.52 -10.98
C MET A 718 -10.04 -5.92 -11.17
N GLY A 719 -9.33 -5.26 -12.08
CA GLY A 719 -7.89 -5.39 -12.25
C GLY A 719 -7.07 -4.67 -11.16
N TYR A 720 -5.84 -4.30 -11.47
CA TYR A 720 -5.08 -3.35 -10.64
C TYR A 720 -5.63 -1.94 -10.79
N GLU A 721 -5.43 -1.15 -9.74
CA GLU A 721 -5.80 0.27 -9.73
C GLU A 721 -5.08 1.05 -10.84
N ILE A 722 -5.81 1.93 -11.52
CA ILE A 722 -5.25 2.83 -12.52
C ILE A 722 -4.83 4.12 -11.81
N SER A 723 -3.53 4.33 -11.65
CA SER A 723 -3.01 5.55 -11.02
C SER A 723 -3.39 6.79 -11.83
N ARG A 724 -4.03 7.76 -11.17
CA ARG A 724 -4.31 9.07 -11.77
C ARG A 724 -3.06 9.96 -11.67
N VAL A 725 -2.99 10.99 -12.52
CA VAL A 725 -1.97 12.05 -12.39
C VAL A 725 -2.54 13.14 -11.50
N PHE A 726 -1.76 13.60 -10.51
CA PHE A 726 -2.16 14.72 -9.67
C PHE A 726 -2.32 15.98 -10.51
N PHE A 727 -3.49 16.62 -10.42
CA PHE A 727 -3.80 17.80 -11.20
C PHE A 727 -3.12 19.04 -10.60
N VAL A 728 -2.31 19.73 -11.41
CA VAL A 728 -1.74 21.03 -11.07
C VAL A 728 -2.35 22.07 -12.01
N PRO A 729 -3.16 23.02 -11.51
CA PRO A 729 -3.77 24.04 -12.36
C PRO A 729 -2.73 24.90 -13.07
N ASN A 730 -2.93 25.17 -14.36
CA ASN A 730 -2.16 26.21 -15.05
C ASN A 730 -2.81 27.58 -14.80
N TYR A 731 -2.37 28.25 -13.74
CA TYR A 731 -2.91 29.55 -13.33
C TYR A 731 -2.83 30.62 -14.43
N LYS A 732 -1.88 30.53 -15.37
CA LYS A 732 -1.73 31.54 -16.46
C LYS A 732 -2.91 31.59 -17.42
N VAL A 733 -3.62 30.48 -17.61
CA VAL A 733 -4.73 30.34 -18.58
C VAL A 733 -6.09 30.23 -17.91
N SER A 734 -6.13 30.30 -16.58
CA SER A 734 -7.35 30.11 -15.79
C SER A 734 -7.42 31.16 -14.65
N PRO A 735 -7.58 32.45 -15.00
CA PRO A 735 -7.53 33.56 -14.03
C PRO A 735 -8.65 33.51 -12.98
N GLU A 736 -9.71 32.74 -13.20
CA GLU A 736 -10.76 32.47 -12.21
C GLU A 736 -10.23 31.62 -11.04
N LEU A 737 -9.40 30.60 -11.32
CA LEU A 737 -8.68 29.81 -10.31
C LEU A 737 -7.60 30.64 -9.60
N MET A 738 -7.20 31.78 -10.18
CA MET A 738 -6.26 32.68 -9.51
C MET A 738 -6.92 33.42 -8.35
N GLN A 739 -8.24 33.62 -8.26
CA GLN A 739 -8.85 34.46 -7.21
C GLN A 739 -8.96 33.81 -5.82
N MET A 740 -8.40 32.61 -5.61
CA MET A 740 -8.79 31.72 -4.51
C MET A 740 -7.68 31.42 -3.48
N ASP A 741 -8.11 30.95 -2.31
CA ASP A 741 -7.28 30.39 -1.24
C ASP A 741 -6.42 29.22 -1.76
N SER A 742 -5.23 29.02 -1.20
CA SER A 742 -4.30 27.97 -1.64
C SER A 742 -4.88 26.56 -1.47
N PRO A 743 -4.72 25.63 -2.44
CA PRO A 743 -5.17 24.25 -2.26
C PRO A 743 -4.44 23.56 -1.09
N PRO A 744 -5.05 22.55 -0.46
CA PRO A 744 -4.46 21.85 0.69
C PRO A 744 -3.12 21.20 0.33
N THR A 745 -3.11 20.56 -0.82
CA THR A 745 -1.92 20.05 -1.51
C THR A 745 -1.70 20.91 -2.75
N LEU A 746 -0.64 21.72 -2.74
CA LEU A 746 -0.25 22.57 -3.86
C LEU A 746 0.45 21.78 -4.97
N TYR A 747 1.26 20.80 -4.57
CA TYR A 747 2.03 19.99 -5.50
C TYR A 747 2.27 18.61 -4.90
N TRP A 748 2.02 17.56 -5.70
CA TRP A 748 2.37 16.19 -5.38
C TRP A 748 3.08 15.55 -6.56
N ASN A 749 4.29 15.03 -6.34
CA ASN A 749 5.03 14.25 -7.32
C ASN A 749 5.57 12.97 -6.68
N PRO A 750 4.99 11.80 -6.98
CA PRO A 750 5.43 10.52 -6.42
C PRO A 750 6.65 9.93 -7.15
N ARG A 751 7.21 10.58 -8.18
CA ARG A 751 8.26 10.00 -9.02
C ARG A 751 9.34 11.02 -9.35
N VAL A 752 10.12 11.38 -8.34
CA VAL A 752 11.30 12.25 -8.51
C VAL A 752 12.56 11.40 -8.42
N ARG A 753 13.34 11.35 -9.51
CA ARG A 753 14.58 10.60 -9.58
C ARG A 753 15.78 11.53 -9.42
N VAL A 754 16.61 11.25 -8.44
CA VAL A 754 17.94 11.87 -8.31
C VAL A 754 18.87 11.15 -9.28
N GLN A 755 19.53 11.92 -10.15
CA GLN A 755 20.58 11.43 -11.04
C GLN A 755 21.82 12.31 -10.84
N ASN A 756 23.00 11.71 -10.77
CA ASN A 756 24.25 12.43 -10.52
C ASN A 756 24.21 13.30 -9.24
N GLY A 757 23.47 12.85 -8.22
CA GLY A 757 23.35 13.52 -6.93
C GLY A 757 22.38 14.70 -6.88
N LYS A 758 21.68 15.02 -7.98
CA LYS A 758 20.70 16.13 -8.01
C LYS A 758 19.35 15.75 -8.65
N ALA A 759 18.30 16.43 -8.20
CA ALA A 759 17.00 16.46 -8.85
C ALA A 759 16.37 17.85 -8.71
N PHE A 760 15.44 18.18 -9.60
CA PHE A 760 14.74 19.45 -9.59
C PHE A 760 13.24 19.22 -9.72
N VAL A 761 12.46 19.98 -8.96
CA VAL A 761 11.02 20.11 -9.16
C VAL A 761 10.65 21.57 -9.24
N GLN A 762 9.60 21.86 -10.00
CA GLN A 762 9.08 23.20 -10.21
C GLN A 762 7.58 23.22 -9.94
N PHE A 763 7.12 24.23 -9.21
CA PHE A 763 5.70 24.47 -8.94
C PHE A 763 5.44 25.97 -8.84
N THR A 764 4.17 26.38 -8.83
CA THR A 764 3.75 27.78 -8.74
C THR A 764 3.00 28.00 -7.43
N THR A 765 3.31 29.07 -6.71
CA THR A 765 2.60 29.42 -5.46
C THR A 765 1.17 29.91 -5.76
N ALA A 766 0.24 29.74 -4.81
CA ALA A 766 -1.11 30.31 -4.96
C ALA A 766 -1.10 31.85 -4.90
N LYS A 767 -2.22 32.49 -5.28
CA LYS A 767 -2.37 33.97 -5.26
C LYS A 767 -2.49 34.55 -3.85
N LEU A 768 -3.04 33.80 -2.91
CA LEU A 768 -3.13 34.30 -1.53
C LEU A 768 -1.85 34.04 -0.76
N PRO A 769 -1.40 35.01 0.07
CA PRO A 769 -0.24 34.83 0.93
C PRO A 769 -0.41 33.62 1.86
N ALA A 770 0.51 32.67 1.77
CA ALA A 770 0.58 31.51 2.64
C ALA A 770 2.03 31.13 2.97
N GLN A 771 2.17 30.25 3.94
CA GLN A 771 3.40 29.54 4.22
C GLN A 771 3.25 28.10 3.72
N TYR A 772 4.24 27.65 2.97
CA TYR A 772 4.28 26.32 2.37
C TYR A 772 5.43 25.54 2.98
N ALA A 773 5.22 24.26 3.25
CA ALA A 773 6.33 23.34 3.43
C ALA A 773 6.44 22.42 2.22
N VAL A 774 7.67 22.25 1.77
CA VAL A 774 8.10 21.23 0.84
C VAL A 774 8.63 20.09 1.68
N TRP A 775 8.03 18.92 1.55
CA TRP A 775 8.45 17.72 2.25
C TRP A 775 8.81 16.63 1.23
N VAL A 776 9.98 16.06 1.41
CA VAL A 776 10.57 15.09 0.50
C VAL A 776 10.97 13.85 1.29
N GLU A 777 10.53 12.71 0.81
CA GLU A 777 10.88 11.40 1.35
C GLU A 777 11.29 10.47 0.21
N GLY A 778 12.22 9.57 0.50
CA GLY A 778 12.56 8.49 -0.43
C GLY A 778 13.69 7.59 0.02
N LEU A 779 14.17 6.80 -0.93
CA LEU A 779 15.23 5.82 -0.72
C LEU A 779 16.33 5.99 -1.76
N THR A 780 17.58 5.87 -1.32
CA THR A 780 18.69 5.67 -2.24
C THR A 780 18.60 4.29 -2.90
N THR A 781 19.30 4.09 -4.02
CA THR A 781 19.39 2.77 -4.67
C THR A 781 20.04 1.71 -3.78
N ALA A 782 20.78 2.11 -2.75
CA ALA A 782 21.37 1.24 -1.74
C ALA A 782 20.44 0.93 -0.55
N GLY A 783 19.18 1.40 -0.57
CA GLY A 783 18.21 1.17 0.51
C GLY A 783 18.35 2.12 1.71
N THR A 784 19.10 3.20 1.60
CA THR A 784 19.22 4.18 2.69
C THR A 784 18.08 5.20 2.63
N PRO A 785 17.28 5.35 3.69
CA PRO A 785 16.19 6.32 3.71
C PRO A 785 16.71 7.75 3.82
N VAL A 786 16.13 8.64 3.01
CA VAL A 786 16.47 10.06 2.97
C VAL A 786 15.21 10.90 3.07
N THR A 787 15.28 11.93 3.91
CA THR A 787 14.19 12.89 4.10
C THR A 787 14.73 14.31 4.06
N GLY A 788 13.90 15.24 3.59
CA GLY A 788 14.23 16.65 3.49
C GLY A 788 12.99 17.51 3.66
N ALA A 789 13.13 18.64 4.33
CA ALA A 789 12.07 19.61 4.52
C ALA A 789 12.57 21.03 4.27
N LEU A 790 11.74 21.87 3.66
CA LEU A 790 12.02 23.27 3.39
C LEU A 790 10.74 24.07 3.56
N THR A 791 10.82 25.23 4.22
CA THR A 791 9.71 26.16 4.33
C THR A 791 9.89 27.33 3.37
N ILE A 792 8.80 27.74 2.75
CA ILE A 792 8.73 28.88 1.83
C ILE A 792 7.54 29.75 2.24
N GLN A 793 7.69 31.06 2.12
CA GLN A 793 6.65 32.02 2.49
C GLN A 793 6.42 33.03 1.38
N THR A 794 5.16 33.25 1.01
CA THR A 794 4.78 34.36 0.12
C THR A 794 4.48 35.61 0.95
N LYS A 795 4.95 36.77 0.49
CA LYS A 795 4.69 38.08 1.12
C LYS A 795 3.20 38.41 1.07
N ARG A 796 2.76 39.14 2.10
CA ARG A 796 1.42 39.74 2.15
C ARG A 796 1.26 40.85 1.12
#